data_AF-A0A829N4H4-F1
#
_entry.id   AF-A0A829N4H4-F1
#
_cell.length_a   1.000
_cell.length_b   1.000
_cell.length_c   1.000
_cell.angle_alpha   90.00
_cell.angle_beta   90.00
_cell.angle_gamma   90.00
#
_symmetry.space_group_name_H-M   'P 1'
#
loop_
_entity.id
_entity.type
_entity.pdbx_description
1 polymer ?
#
loop_
_entity_poly.entity_id
_entity_poly.type
_entity_poly.pdbx_seq_one_letter_code
_entity_poly.pdbx_strand_id
1 'polypeptide(L)'
;MPKGALEGTAEARETLASGSIPRSWQVHAEAAATKIVEGGPLNEAEAFALEAIIIPDKRPTVLIQGGDYRIDNATWKHIGSDAIRSVLKPAITAICRVEIPGHPSLPYAGTGFLVGDGLLMTNRHVAEFFSSGLGRRGISLISDMQPKVDFLREADNEEQNLFTVTDVVMVHPYWDMALLRIGGLPKGHGRLRLSLRAPQDMLDKDIVVIGYPASDPRSPPDVMNQVFGSVYQVKRLQPGTIGGSGATASQARLDYKSYEKLVPAMLHNASTLGGNSGSAVLDPISGEVMGLHFAGEYLKFNCGVPAYELAKDARIVDAGVTFGGNPQPQDGPYDRYWQRTEQVVETTGPRNDPGQAGEPKQPIAVAGSPDWDGVVRLSVPLEITVQLGRPSLPAGADKSAAGESATMEKLVEPAHDEDYSNRSGYDSEFLGIHVPLPTVKDIGLLSRLDDGGHMLDYEHFSIAMHRARRLALFTAANFDGSQAAKNPAGTPKGRKAVGGMDENDQERWFTDPRIPALHQLPDRFFEKDRQAFDKGHLVRRDDVAWGKTFKELQRANGDSFHVTNCSPQVAGFNRARQLNWGALENFVDTMSAKGRVSLFSGPLFKDSDRGFHGVDQEGKTVALIPTEYWKVIAAVEDGKLNTYAFILKQDVSGIRYTEAIPDKWEPLMVALSALEERIRLVKFAAALHRADQFGTDHGEAVRAASGIEAVTDALRSKSSRRRIDDARLGPKTFRDPALSLFQSAAATFARSEAARTASTHESLSDSSEFILEAEQACEERLSGREGILIDGREALNVGQRAALCARLGLQLMMAKLAGNTAAAKEIEQQMIGSTCDPGWAKTLKEYAAAYGVLGNPDARIYIRPKEAGNSVITIPAGAKVALFGDWGTGAEPARRLLRHIKTKQPDILLHLGDIYYSGTPDECREKFEHIVNETFDRAKKKLPLVYTLCGNHDMYSGGRGYYDLIARLNKGKDAQKASFFCLRADNDSWQLLAMDTGRNDYNPVSIGHAVTFVDPEEEVWLIDRVKEFKGKTILVSHHPMFSAFSAPGPKDAAGHDNPINPNLKRLFDRLAQAGGSIPAWFWGHEHNLCVYESYAGLAQGRCIGHSAVPVFTDDEPYEVSTGMLDPPALKSGTHIANLGDYCAHGFAMLGLNGDAASVEYYQDRNGILELHLRETIT
;
A
#
# COMPACT_ATOMS: atom_id res chain seq x y z
N MET A 1 -18.41 14.79 -25.71
CA MET A 1 -18.02 13.45 -26.17
C MET A 1 -16.84 13.57 -27.12
N PRO A 2 -15.72 12.87 -26.92
CA PRO A 2 -14.64 12.78 -27.90
C PRO A 2 -15.08 11.95 -29.11
N LYS A 3 -14.57 12.28 -30.30
CA LYS A 3 -14.99 11.72 -31.60
C LYS A 3 -14.95 10.18 -31.71
N GLY A 4 -14.14 9.48 -30.92
CA GLY A 4 -13.99 8.02 -31.03
C GLY A 4 -15.17 7.16 -30.51
N ALA A 5 -16.09 7.72 -29.72
CA ALA A 5 -17.18 6.94 -29.13
C ALA A 5 -18.42 6.79 -30.04
N LEU A 6 -18.54 7.61 -31.08
CA LEU A 6 -19.71 7.63 -31.97
C LEU A 6 -19.49 6.89 -33.30
N GLU A 7 -18.27 6.47 -33.61
CA GLU A 7 -17.95 5.84 -34.91
C GLU A 7 -18.35 4.35 -35.00
N GLY A 8 -18.66 3.68 -33.87
CA GLY A 8 -18.96 2.23 -33.84
C GLY A 8 -20.44 1.83 -33.89
N THR A 9 -21.39 2.75 -33.80
CA THR A 9 -22.82 2.39 -33.56
C THR A 9 -23.58 1.94 -34.82
N ALA A 10 -23.15 2.38 -36.00
CA ALA A 10 -23.79 2.01 -37.27
C ALA A 10 -23.25 0.66 -37.82
N GLU A 11 -21.93 0.45 -37.78
CA GLU A 11 -21.26 -0.77 -38.27
C GLU A 11 -21.54 -1.99 -37.36
N ALA A 12 -21.66 -1.79 -36.04
CA ALA A 12 -21.99 -2.88 -35.11
C ALA A 12 -23.32 -3.57 -35.45
N ARG A 13 -24.30 -2.83 -36.00
CA ARG A 13 -25.58 -3.39 -36.46
C ARG A 13 -25.45 -4.25 -37.72
N GLU A 14 -24.54 -3.90 -38.65
CA GLU A 14 -24.25 -4.72 -39.84
C GLU A 14 -23.48 -6.00 -39.49
N THR A 15 -22.49 -5.91 -38.59
CA THR A 15 -21.71 -7.07 -38.14
C THR A 15 -22.57 -8.08 -37.38
N LEU A 16 -23.54 -7.63 -36.56
CA LEU A 16 -24.49 -8.48 -35.85
C LEU A 16 -25.38 -9.30 -36.80
N ALA A 17 -25.67 -8.80 -38.00
CA ALA A 17 -26.48 -9.49 -39.01
C ALA A 17 -25.75 -10.61 -39.77
N SER A 18 -24.42 -10.71 -39.65
CA SER A 18 -23.58 -11.65 -40.42
C SER A 18 -23.50 -13.09 -39.85
N GLY A 19 -24.01 -13.32 -38.64
CA GLY A 19 -24.21 -14.67 -38.07
C GLY A 19 -22.96 -15.40 -37.55
N SER A 20 -21.79 -14.73 -37.46
CA SER A 20 -20.51 -15.33 -37.05
C SER A 20 -20.22 -15.31 -35.53
N ILE A 21 -21.16 -14.80 -34.71
CA ILE A 21 -20.97 -14.56 -33.27
C ILE A 21 -21.80 -15.58 -32.46
N PRO A 22 -21.28 -16.16 -31.36
CA PRO A 22 -22.04 -17.03 -30.48
C PRO A 22 -23.37 -16.41 -30.03
N ARG A 23 -24.45 -17.20 -30.06
CA ARG A 23 -25.83 -16.74 -29.80
C ARG A 23 -26.01 -16.09 -28.42
N SER A 24 -25.18 -16.46 -27.46
CA SER A 24 -25.12 -15.88 -26.11
C SER A 24 -24.60 -14.44 -26.10
N TRP A 25 -23.79 -14.02 -27.08
CA TRP A 25 -23.20 -12.69 -27.14
C TRP A 25 -24.01 -11.74 -28.03
N GLN A 26 -24.70 -12.25 -29.05
CA GLN A 26 -25.59 -11.44 -29.92
C GLN A 26 -26.67 -10.71 -29.12
N VAL A 27 -27.31 -11.38 -28.15
CA VAL A 27 -28.37 -10.80 -27.32
C VAL A 27 -27.86 -9.62 -26.48
N HIS A 28 -26.66 -9.75 -25.91
CA HIS A 28 -26.05 -8.71 -25.09
C HIS A 28 -25.50 -7.55 -25.94
N ALA A 29 -24.99 -7.81 -27.14
CA ALA A 29 -24.49 -6.79 -28.04
C ALA A 29 -25.60 -5.98 -28.73
N GLU A 30 -26.71 -6.61 -29.12
CA GLU A 30 -27.90 -5.92 -29.63
C GLU A 30 -28.55 -5.04 -28.56
N ALA A 31 -28.63 -5.55 -27.33
CA ALA A 31 -29.07 -4.77 -26.17
C ALA A 31 -28.11 -3.60 -25.90
N ALA A 32 -26.80 -3.80 -26.07
CA ALA A 32 -25.81 -2.73 -25.91
C ALA A 32 -25.94 -1.63 -26.97
N ALA A 33 -26.01 -2.02 -28.25
CA ALA A 33 -26.17 -1.08 -29.36
C ALA A 33 -27.47 -0.26 -29.23
N THR A 34 -28.55 -0.87 -28.74
CA THR A 34 -29.83 -0.19 -28.51
C THR A 34 -29.75 0.83 -27.37
N LYS A 35 -29.14 0.44 -26.23
CA LYS A 35 -28.99 1.34 -25.07
C LYS A 35 -28.06 2.51 -25.36
N ILE A 36 -27.00 2.33 -26.15
CA ILE A 36 -26.13 3.43 -26.57
C ILE A 36 -26.91 4.47 -27.39
N VAL A 37 -27.75 4.04 -28.33
CA VAL A 37 -28.57 4.94 -29.15
C VAL A 37 -29.61 5.69 -28.31
N GLU A 38 -30.11 5.06 -27.26
CA GLU A 38 -31.09 5.64 -26.34
C GLU A 38 -30.45 6.45 -25.20
N GLY A 39 -29.12 6.56 -25.15
CA GLY A 39 -28.38 7.27 -24.10
C GLY A 39 -28.41 6.57 -22.72
N GLY A 40 -28.78 5.29 -22.70
CA GLY A 40 -28.85 4.45 -21.52
C GLY A 40 -27.51 3.77 -21.19
N PRO A 41 -27.26 3.45 -19.91
CA PRO A 41 -26.02 2.80 -19.48
C PRO A 41 -25.98 1.32 -19.88
N LEU A 42 -24.79 0.86 -20.32
CA LEU A 42 -24.51 -0.56 -20.58
C LEU A 42 -24.23 -1.30 -19.27
N ASN A 43 -24.74 -2.52 -19.11
CA ASN A 43 -24.27 -3.41 -18.04
C ASN A 43 -23.00 -4.16 -18.47
N GLU A 44 -22.29 -4.81 -17.53
CA GLU A 44 -21.03 -5.49 -17.85
C GLU A 44 -21.12 -6.57 -18.93
N ALA A 45 -22.22 -7.34 -19.01
CA ALA A 45 -22.37 -8.37 -20.03
C ALA A 45 -22.60 -7.74 -21.42
N GLU A 46 -23.28 -6.59 -21.48
CA GLU A 46 -23.50 -5.78 -22.67
C GLU A 46 -22.24 -5.03 -23.11
N ALA A 47 -21.50 -4.45 -22.17
CA ALA A 47 -20.20 -3.81 -22.42
C ALA A 47 -19.16 -4.84 -22.85
N PHE A 48 -19.11 -6.01 -22.20
CA PHE A 48 -18.26 -7.14 -22.57
C PHE A 48 -18.62 -7.71 -23.93
N ALA A 49 -19.91 -7.92 -24.23
CA ALA A 49 -20.33 -8.42 -25.53
C ALA A 49 -20.10 -7.41 -26.67
N LEU A 50 -20.27 -6.12 -26.40
CA LEU A 50 -19.96 -5.05 -27.34
C LEU A 50 -18.45 -4.94 -27.59
N GLU A 51 -17.62 -4.99 -26.54
CA GLU A 51 -16.16 -4.98 -26.64
C GLU A 51 -15.60 -6.27 -27.27
N ALA A 52 -16.15 -7.45 -26.96
CA ALA A 52 -15.77 -8.71 -27.61
C ALA A 52 -16.11 -8.73 -29.11
N ILE A 53 -17.04 -7.87 -29.56
CA ILE A 53 -17.36 -7.64 -30.97
C ILE A 53 -16.49 -6.53 -31.57
N ILE A 54 -16.17 -5.47 -30.82
CA ILE A 54 -15.39 -4.32 -31.27
C ILE A 54 -13.87 -4.62 -31.30
N ILE A 55 -13.31 -5.31 -30.31
CA ILE A 55 -11.85 -5.51 -30.17
C ILE A 55 -11.23 -6.26 -31.36
N PRO A 56 -11.77 -7.38 -31.86
CA PRO A 56 -11.22 -8.05 -33.05
C PRO A 56 -11.30 -7.19 -34.32
N ASP A 57 -12.31 -6.32 -34.41
CA ASP A 57 -12.58 -5.47 -35.58
C ASP A 57 -11.84 -4.12 -35.54
N LYS A 58 -11.57 -3.57 -34.35
CA LYS A 58 -10.85 -2.29 -34.18
C LYS A 58 -9.41 -2.47 -33.71
N ARG A 59 -9.00 -3.62 -33.17
CA ARG A 59 -7.64 -3.90 -32.66
C ARG A 59 -7.23 -5.37 -32.94
N PRO A 60 -7.11 -5.76 -34.22
CA PRO A 60 -6.80 -7.13 -34.63
C PRO A 60 -5.39 -7.53 -34.19
N THR A 61 -5.11 -8.84 -34.18
CA THR A 61 -3.74 -9.34 -34.11
C THR A 61 -3.45 -10.20 -35.33
N VAL A 62 -2.37 -9.90 -36.01
CA VAL A 62 -2.05 -10.45 -37.33
C VAL A 62 -0.90 -11.43 -37.21
N LEU A 63 -1.08 -12.61 -37.80
CA LEU A 63 0.00 -13.58 -37.92
C LEU A 63 1.08 -13.07 -38.87
N ILE A 64 2.33 -13.21 -38.46
CA ILE A 64 3.47 -13.07 -39.36
C ILE A 64 3.82 -14.47 -39.87
N GLN A 65 3.98 -14.59 -41.18
CA GLN A 65 4.32 -15.83 -41.87
C GLN A 65 5.27 -15.55 -43.04
N GLY A 66 6.40 -16.25 -43.07
CA GLY A 66 7.43 -16.06 -44.09
C GLY A 66 8.05 -14.66 -44.05
N GLY A 67 8.15 -14.06 -42.86
CA GLY A 67 8.62 -12.67 -42.69
C GLY A 67 7.70 -11.61 -43.32
N ASP A 68 6.44 -11.95 -43.58
CA ASP A 68 5.41 -11.08 -44.14
C ASP A 68 4.12 -11.16 -43.33
N TYR A 69 3.19 -10.25 -43.58
CA TYR A 69 1.90 -10.21 -42.92
C TYR A 69 0.82 -9.76 -43.90
N ARG A 70 -0.42 -10.15 -43.62
CA ARG A 70 -1.60 -9.71 -44.37
C ARG A 70 -2.63 -9.19 -43.40
N ILE A 71 -3.10 -7.97 -43.65
CA ILE A 71 -4.10 -7.31 -42.81
C ILE A 71 -5.25 -6.86 -43.70
N ASP A 72 -6.37 -7.58 -43.57
CA ASP A 72 -7.60 -7.33 -44.34
C ASP A 72 -8.66 -6.59 -43.51
N ASN A 73 -8.34 -6.27 -42.26
CA ASN A 73 -9.20 -5.49 -41.37
C ASN A 73 -9.43 -4.08 -41.94
N ALA A 74 -10.70 -3.65 -42.04
CA ALA A 74 -11.07 -2.40 -42.71
C ALA A 74 -10.41 -1.16 -42.08
N THR A 75 -10.31 -1.11 -40.75
CA THR A 75 -9.72 0.00 -39.98
C THR A 75 -8.22 0.10 -40.19
N TRP A 76 -7.53 -1.04 -40.32
CA TRP A 76 -6.07 -1.13 -40.37
C TRP A 76 -5.52 -1.53 -41.74
N LYS A 77 -6.36 -1.57 -42.78
CA LYS A 77 -5.99 -2.01 -44.12
C LYS A 77 -4.84 -1.21 -44.71
N HIS A 78 -4.70 0.07 -44.33
CA HIS A 78 -3.60 0.94 -44.76
C HIS A 78 -2.23 0.42 -44.31
N ILE A 79 -2.14 -0.25 -43.16
CA ILE A 79 -0.92 -0.92 -42.70
C ILE A 79 -0.48 -2.02 -43.68
N GLY A 80 -1.42 -2.62 -44.41
CA GLY A 80 -1.15 -3.59 -45.47
C GLY A 80 -0.70 -2.99 -46.81
N SER A 81 -0.56 -1.67 -46.93
CA SER A 81 -0.08 -1.03 -48.17
C SER A 81 1.37 -1.40 -48.48
N ASP A 82 1.73 -1.44 -49.76
CA ASP A 82 3.10 -1.77 -50.19
C ASP A 82 4.15 -0.84 -49.57
N ALA A 83 3.80 0.44 -49.36
CA ALA A 83 4.67 1.42 -48.71
C ALA A 83 4.98 1.02 -47.26
N ILE A 84 3.97 0.73 -46.44
CA ILE A 84 4.16 0.34 -45.03
C ILE A 84 4.77 -1.07 -44.93
N ARG A 85 4.38 -2.00 -45.79
CA ARG A 85 4.98 -3.35 -45.85
C ARG A 85 6.46 -3.29 -46.20
N SER A 86 6.89 -2.39 -47.08
CA SER A 86 8.31 -2.19 -47.40
C SER A 86 9.15 -1.73 -46.20
N VAL A 87 8.53 -1.07 -45.23
CA VAL A 87 9.14 -0.60 -43.98
C VAL A 87 9.11 -1.68 -42.89
N LEU A 88 7.96 -2.35 -42.73
CA LEU A 88 7.75 -3.30 -41.62
C LEU A 88 8.35 -4.68 -41.88
N LYS A 89 8.44 -5.16 -43.13
CA LYS A 89 9.06 -6.46 -43.42
C LYS A 89 10.54 -6.55 -42.97
N PRO A 90 11.40 -5.55 -43.27
CA PRO A 90 12.74 -5.51 -42.67
C PRO A 90 12.75 -5.40 -41.15
N ALA A 91 11.74 -4.74 -40.54
CA ALA A 91 11.66 -4.64 -39.10
C ALA A 91 11.34 -5.99 -38.42
N ILE A 92 10.45 -6.78 -39.04
CA ILE A 92 10.06 -8.12 -38.58
C ILE A 92 11.25 -9.07 -38.46
N THR A 93 12.25 -8.95 -39.33
CA THR A 93 13.45 -9.80 -39.29
C THR A 93 14.41 -9.42 -38.17
N ALA A 94 14.28 -8.22 -37.60
CA ALA A 94 15.11 -7.77 -36.48
C ALA A 94 14.51 -8.10 -35.10
N ILE A 95 13.33 -8.73 -35.04
CA ILE A 95 12.58 -9.02 -33.81
C ILE A 95 12.54 -10.53 -33.55
N CYS A 96 12.88 -10.93 -32.33
CA CYS A 96 13.11 -12.32 -31.93
C CYS A 96 12.41 -12.68 -30.62
N ARG A 97 12.19 -13.97 -30.41
CA ARG A 97 11.75 -14.54 -29.13
C ARG A 97 12.98 -14.86 -28.29
N VAL A 98 12.95 -14.51 -27.01
CA VAL A 98 14.02 -14.85 -26.07
C VAL A 98 13.72 -16.23 -25.47
N GLU A 99 14.55 -17.20 -25.83
CA GLU A 99 14.46 -18.60 -25.40
C GLU A 99 15.36 -18.83 -24.18
N ILE A 100 14.87 -19.58 -23.20
CA ILE A 100 15.65 -20.02 -22.02
C ILE A 100 15.46 -21.53 -21.84
N PRO A 101 16.10 -22.35 -22.68
CA PRO A 101 15.91 -23.80 -22.65
C PRO A 101 16.38 -24.44 -21.33
N GLY A 102 17.28 -23.78 -20.58
CA GLY A 102 17.75 -24.24 -19.26
C GLY A 102 16.81 -23.94 -18.09
N HIS A 103 15.71 -23.21 -18.30
CA HIS A 103 14.80 -22.84 -17.21
C HIS A 103 13.80 -23.99 -16.90
N PRO A 104 13.59 -24.36 -15.63
CA PRO A 104 12.88 -25.58 -15.23
C PRO A 104 11.38 -25.63 -15.61
N SER A 105 10.76 -24.48 -15.89
CA SER A 105 9.32 -24.38 -16.15
C SER A 105 8.91 -23.41 -17.27
N LEU A 106 9.86 -22.70 -17.90
CA LEU A 106 9.57 -21.65 -18.89
C LEU A 106 10.57 -21.75 -20.05
N PRO A 107 10.20 -22.34 -21.20
CA PRO A 107 11.13 -22.49 -22.31
C PRO A 107 11.48 -21.16 -23.01
N TYR A 108 10.71 -20.10 -22.78
CA TYR A 108 10.93 -18.75 -23.31
C TYR A 108 10.54 -17.69 -22.27
N ALA A 109 11.09 -16.49 -22.40
CA ALA A 109 10.97 -15.43 -21.39
C ALA A 109 10.32 -14.14 -21.89
N GLY A 110 10.34 -13.87 -23.19
CA GLY A 110 9.76 -12.67 -23.76
C GLY A 110 10.20 -12.39 -25.19
N THR A 111 10.14 -11.13 -25.57
CA THR A 111 10.53 -10.61 -26.88
C THR A 111 11.82 -9.79 -26.77
N GLY A 112 12.61 -9.73 -27.83
CA GLY A 112 13.69 -8.76 -27.98
C GLY A 112 13.88 -8.32 -29.42
N PHE A 113 14.58 -7.22 -29.64
CA PHE A 113 14.84 -6.70 -30.98
C PHE A 113 16.23 -6.08 -31.14
N LEU A 114 16.81 -6.20 -32.33
CA LEU A 114 18.14 -5.68 -32.61
C LEU A 114 18.12 -4.16 -32.72
N VAL A 115 18.99 -3.49 -31.97
CA VAL A 115 19.13 -2.03 -31.92
C VAL A 115 20.52 -1.55 -32.31
N GLY A 116 21.46 -2.47 -32.56
CA GLY A 116 22.84 -2.17 -32.95
C GLY A 116 23.49 -3.38 -33.60
N ASP A 117 24.80 -3.33 -33.84
CA ASP A 117 25.54 -4.46 -34.42
C ASP A 117 25.66 -5.60 -33.39
N GLY A 118 24.88 -6.67 -33.60
CA GLY A 118 24.77 -7.78 -32.64
C GLY A 118 24.23 -7.38 -31.27
N LEU A 119 23.57 -6.22 -31.14
CA LEU A 119 23.07 -5.66 -29.89
C LEU A 119 21.55 -5.76 -29.86
N LEU A 120 21.02 -6.51 -28.89
CA LEU A 120 19.59 -6.74 -28.70
C LEU A 120 19.07 -5.95 -27.50
N MET A 121 17.91 -5.32 -27.62
CA MET A 121 17.17 -4.72 -26.52
C MET A 121 16.00 -5.61 -26.09
N THR A 122 15.82 -5.75 -24.77
CA THR A 122 14.66 -6.40 -24.14
C THR A 122 14.37 -5.74 -22.78
N ASN A 123 13.38 -6.21 -22.02
CA ASN A 123 13.14 -5.70 -20.66
C ASN A 123 14.17 -6.21 -19.65
N ARG A 124 14.35 -5.46 -18.56
CA ARG A 124 15.21 -5.88 -17.45
C ARG A 124 14.68 -7.16 -16.81
N HIS A 125 13.36 -7.26 -16.56
CA HIS A 125 12.79 -8.45 -15.94
C HIS A 125 12.87 -9.69 -16.85
N VAL A 126 12.99 -9.52 -18.17
CA VAL A 126 13.25 -10.64 -19.10
C VAL A 126 14.69 -11.11 -18.95
N ALA A 127 15.66 -10.18 -18.88
CA ALA A 127 17.07 -10.51 -18.67
C ALA A 127 17.36 -11.14 -17.29
N GLU A 128 16.62 -10.74 -16.24
CA GLU A 128 16.75 -11.28 -14.87
C GLU A 128 16.47 -12.79 -14.77
N PHE A 129 15.81 -13.42 -15.76
CA PHE A 129 15.66 -14.88 -15.80
C PHE A 129 16.97 -15.63 -16.09
N PHE A 130 17.93 -15.00 -16.76
CA PHE A 130 19.16 -15.66 -17.23
C PHE A 130 20.44 -14.85 -16.97
N SER A 131 20.35 -13.76 -16.22
CA SER A 131 21.48 -12.93 -15.86
C SER A 131 21.39 -12.43 -14.42
N SER A 132 22.54 -12.16 -13.82
CA SER A 132 22.66 -11.56 -12.50
C SER A 132 23.45 -10.25 -12.59
N GLY A 133 23.17 -9.32 -11.68
CA GLY A 133 23.82 -8.01 -11.63
C GLY A 133 22.98 -6.88 -12.24
N LEU A 134 23.42 -5.64 -11.99
CA LEU A 134 22.73 -4.43 -12.40
C LEU A 134 23.75 -3.39 -12.87
N GLY A 135 23.41 -2.59 -13.87
CA GLY A 135 24.26 -1.52 -14.39
C GLY A 135 25.05 -1.94 -15.63
N ARG A 136 26.36 -1.67 -15.67
CA ARG A 136 27.29 -2.02 -16.76
C ARG A 136 28.46 -2.90 -16.30
N ARG A 137 28.60 -3.11 -14.98
CA ARG A 137 29.72 -3.80 -14.34
C ARG A 137 29.19 -4.86 -13.40
N GLY A 138 29.93 -5.95 -13.22
CA GLY A 138 29.51 -7.05 -12.35
C GLY A 138 28.25 -7.78 -12.82
N ILE A 139 27.97 -7.73 -14.13
CA ILE A 139 26.86 -8.47 -14.74
C ILE A 139 27.41 -9.77 -15.30
N SER A 140 26.70 -10.88 -15.08
CA SER A 140 27.07 -12.19 -15.61
C SER A 140 25.86 -12.98 -16.07
N LEU A 141 26.04 -13.75 -17.14
CA LEU A 141 25.08 -14.76 -17.54
C LEU A 141 25.09 -15.92 -16.53
N ILE A 142 23.90 -16.39 -16.17
CA ILE A 142 23.75 -17.59 -15.35
C ILE A 142 24.09 -18.79 -16.23
N SER A 143 25.20 -19.46 -15.92
CA SER A 143 25.87 -20.42 -16.84
C SER A 143 24.97 -21.56 -17.30
N ASP A 144 24.01 -22.00 -16.49
CA ASP A 144 23.11 -23.11 -16.79
C ASP A 144 21.88 -22.71 -17.63
N MET A 145 21.59 -21.41 -17.79
CA MET A 145 20.38 -20.94 -18.48
C MET A 145 20.51 -20.91 -20.00
N GLN A 146 21.75 -20.82 -20.51
CA GLN A 146 22.11 -20.82 -21.96
C GLN A 146 21.10 -20.07 -22.85
N PRO A 147 20.86 -18.77 -22.58
CA PRO A 147 19.83 -17.99 -23.26
C PRO A 147 20.11 -17.88 -24.76
N LYS A 148 19.05 -18.05 -25.56
CA LYS A 148 19.08 -17.95 -27.02
C LYS A 148 18.03 -16.99 -27.52
N VAL A 149 18.16 -16.56 -28.77
CA VAL A 149 17.15 -15.76 -29.46
C VAL A 149 16.73 -16.44 -30.75
N ASP A 150 15.44 -16.54 -30.98
CA ASP A 150 14.86 -17.13 -32.19
C ASP A 150 14.18 -16.05 -33.05
N PHE A 151 14.70 -15.79 -34.25
CA PHE A 151 14.13 -14.80 -35.17
C PHE A 151 13.02 -15.36 -36.07
N LEU A 152 12.78 -16.69 -36.09
CA LEU A 152 11.89 -17.33 -37.08
C LEU A 152 10.58 -17.89 -36.52
N ARG A 153 10.32 -17.80 -35.20
CA ARG A 153 9.12 -18.37 -34.56
C ARG A 153 7.81 -17.74 -35.04
N GLU A 154 7.32 -18.18 -36.18
CA GLU A 154 6.14 -17.68 -36.89
C GLU A 154 5.03 -18.75 -36.91
N ALA A 155 3.79 -18.36 -37.26
CA ALA A 155 2.70 -19.33 -37.35
C ALA A 155 2.93 -20.28 -38.53
N ASP A 156 2.63 -21.56 -38.30
CA ASP A 156 2.83 -22.65 -39.27
C ASP A 156 4.29 -22.81 -39.73
N ASN A 157 5.26 -22.34 -38.92
CA ASN A 157 6.69 -22.52 -39.15
C ASN A 157 7.36 -23.21 -37.94
N GLU A 158 7.86 -24.42 -38.15
CA GLU A 158 8.59 -25.18 -37.13
C GLU A 158 10.11 -24.94 -37.17
N GLU A 159 10.62 -24.24 -38.19
CA GLU A 159 12.03 -23.89 -38.29
C GLU A 159 12.44 -22.92 -37.18
N GLN A 160 13.65 -23.10 -36.67
CA GLN A 160 14.23 -22.24 -35.64
C GLN A 160 15.50 -21.58 -36.18
N ASN A 161 15.66 -20.29 -35.90
CA ASN A 161 16.90 -19.57 -36.20
C ASN A 161 17.49 -19.04 -34.90
N LEU A 162 18.14 -19.95 -34.17
CA LEU A 162 18.66 -19.71 -32.84
C LEU A 162 20.06 -19.11 -32.87
N PHE A 163 20.22 -17.97 -32.20
CA PHE A 163 21.51 -17.38 -31.90
C PHE A 163 21.73 -17.33 -30.39
N THR A 164 22.99 -17.40 -29.96
CA THR A 164 23.32 -17.43 -28.53
C THR A 164 23.46 -16.01 -28.00
N VAL A 165 22.89 -15.72 -26.84
CA VAL A 165 23.22 -14.51 -26.10
C VAL A 165 24.58 -14.74 -25.46
N THR A 166 25.61 -14.02 -25.94
CA THR A 166 26.99 -14.21 -25.51
C THR A 166 27.39 -13.32 -24.33
N ASP A 167 26.67 -12.23 -24.13
CA ASP A 167 26.98 -11.27 -23.06
C ASP A 167 25.76 -10.41 -22.71
N VAL A 168 25.75 -9.85 -21.49
CA VAL A 168 24.77 -8.84 -21.06
C VAL A 168 25.49 -7.52 -20.92
N VAL A 169 25.30 -6.65 -21.92
CA VAL A 169 25.99 -5.38 -22.05
C VAL A 169 25.58 -4.40 -20.96
N MET A 170 24.28 -4.38 -20.62
CA MET A 170 23.78 -3.65 -19.45
C MET A 170 22.40 -4.13 -19.01
N VAL A 171 22.13 -3.91 -17.72
CA VAL A 171 20.79 -3.99 -17.14
C VAL A 171 20.51 -2.63 -16.51
N HIS A 172 19.53 -1.89 -17.04
CA HIS A 172 19.33 -0.50 -16.67
C HIS A 172 18.78 -0.38 -15.23
N PRO A 173 19.38 0.42 -14.33
CA PRO A 173 18.98 0.50 -12.93
C PRO A 173 17.69 1.31 -12.72
N TYR A 174 17.40 2.25 -13.63
CA TYR A 174 16.15 3.01 -13.65
C TYR A 174 15.04 2.37 -14.53
N TRP A 175 15.18 2.39 -15.85
CA TRP A 175 14.22 1.83 -16.79
C TRP A 175 14.16 0.30 -16.78
N ASP A 176 13.00 -0.27 -17.07
CA ASP A 176 12.84 -1.72 -17.28
C ASP A 176 13.37 -2.15 -18.66
N MET A 177 14.69 -2.08 -18.82
CA MET A 177 15.39 -2.29 -20.08
C MET A 177 16.75 -2.96 -19.84
N ALA A 178 17.12 -3.88 -20.72
CA ALA A 178 18.44 -4.50 -20.79
C ALA A 178 18.96 -4.54 -22.23
N LEU A 179 20.28 -4.52 -22.38
CA LEU A 179 20.98 -4.74 -23.65
C LEU A 179 21.81 -6.02 -23.60
N LEU A 180 21.66 -6.85 -24.63
CA LEU A 180 22.31 -8.14 -24.75
C LEU A 180 23.18 -8.18 -26.01
N ARG A 181 24.29 -8.92 -25.95
CA ARG A 181 25.11 -9.21 -27.12
C ARG A 181 24.75 -10.57 -27.68
N ILE A 182 24.54 -10.63 -28.98
CA ILE A 182 24.18 -11.86 -29.69
C ILE A 182 25.36 -12.33 -30.53
N GLY A 183 25.80 -13.57 -30.28
CA GLY A 183 26.87 -14.22 -31.02
C GLY A 183 26.36 -14.96 -32.26
N GLY A 184 27.20 -15.02 -33.30
CA GLY A 184 26.92 -15.80 -34.51
C GLY A 184 25.97 -15.15 -35.52
N LEU A 185 25.53 -13.90 -35.28
CA LEU A 185 24.74 -13.15 -36.27
C LEU A 185 25.56 -12.82 -37.53
N PRO A 186 25.02 -13.05 -38.74
CA PRO A 186 25.66 -12.63 -39.98
C PRO A 186 25.90 -11.11 -40.03
N LYS A 187 27.04 -10.70 -40.60
CA LYS A 187 27.32 -9.26 -40.81
C LYS A 187 26.24 -8.62 -41.66
N GLY A 188 25.73 -7.47 -41.21
CA GLY A 188 24.69 -6.73 -41.93
C GLY A 188 23.26 -7.21 -41.65
N HIS A 189 23.04 -8.03 -40.62
CA HIS A 189 21.69 -8.36 -40.16
C HIS A 189 20.91 -7.08 -39.81
N GLY A 190 19.61 -7.07 -40.13
CA GLY A 190 18.74 -5.91 -39.93
C GLY A 190 18.68 -5.47 -38.47
N ARG A 191 18.61 -4.16 -38.24
CA ARG A 191 18.47 -3.53 -36.92
C ARG A 191 17.46 -2.40 -36.97
N LEU A 192 16.81 -2.17 -35.84
CA LEU A 192 15.82 -1.11 -35.67
C LEU A 192 16.48 0.15 -35.13
N ARG A 193 15.85 1.29 -35.42
CA ARG A 193 16.29 2.61 -34.98
C ARG A 193 15.35 3.14 -33.93
N LEU A 194 15.86 3.62 -32.79
CA LEU A 194 15.04 4.25 -31.76
C LEU A 194 14.65 5.67 -32.18
N SER A 195 13.37 6.02 -31.97
CA SER A 195 12.84 7.35 -32.31
C SER A 195 13.27 8.39 -31.27
N LEU A 196 13.53 9.61 -31.75
CA LEU A 196 13.88 10.77 -30.93
C LEU A 196 12.67 11.67 -30.63
N ARG A 197 11.45 11.22 -30.94
CA ARG A 197 10.22 11.99 -30.70
C ARG A 197 9.63 11.68 -29.33
N ALA A 198 9.22 12.71 -28.61
CA ALA A 198 8.58 12.54 -27.32
C ALA A 198 7.16 11.94 -27.50
N PRO A 199 6.69 11.04 -26.62
CA PRO A 199 5.35 10.47 -26.68
C PRO A 199 4.22 11.50 -26.78
N GLN A 200 4.34 12.64 -26.11
CA GLN A 200 3.35 13.71 -26.15
C GLN A 200 3.11 14.24 -27.57
N ASP A 201 4.16 14.30 -28.39
CA ASP A 201 4.11 14.75 -29.78
C ASP A 201 3.57 13.67 -30.72
N MET A 202 3.31 12.48 -30.18
CA MET A 202 2.89 11.29 -30.92
C MET A 202 1.53 10.77 -30.48
N LEU A 203 0.78 11.50 -29.64
CA LEU A 203 -0.57 11.10 -29.22
C LEU A 203 -1.47 10.83 -30.43
N ASP A 204 -2.28 9.78 -30.35
CA ASP A 204 -3.18 9.29 -31.40
C ASP A 204 -2.47 8.79 -32.67
N LYS A 205 -1.13 8.76 -32.70
CA LYS A 205 -0.40 8.26 -33.85
C LYS A 205 -0.48 6.73 -33.93
N ASP A 206 -0.71 6.22 -35.14
CA ASP A 206 -0.67 4.79 -35.44
C ASP A 206 0.68 4.16 -35.06
N ILE A 207 0.59 2.98 -34.47
CA ILE A 207 1.71 2.14 -34.11
C ILE A 207 1.44 0.69 -34.55
N VAL A 208 2.52 -0.08 -34.64
CA VAL A 208 2.43 -1.55 -34.62
C VAL A 208 3.34 -2.08 -33.51
N VAL A 209 2.81 -2.97 -32.68
CA VAL A 209 3.60 -3.76 -31.74
C VAL A 209 3.93 -5.08 -32.40
N ILE A 210 5.19 -5.48 -32.40
CA ILE A 210 5.61 -6.78 -32.92
C ILE A 210 6.26 -7.59 -31.79
N GLY A 211 5.66 -8.75 -31.51
CA GLY A 211 5.96 -9.53 -30.31
C GLY A 211 5.50 -10.97 -30.35
N TYR A 212 5.71 -11.68 -29.24
CA TYR A 212 5.36 -13.09 -29.06
C TYR A 212 4.33 -13.26 -27.93
N PRO A 213 3.05 -12.92 -28.17
CA PRO A 213 1.99 -13.13 -27.19
C PRO A 213 1.87 -14.61 -26.81
N ALA A 214 2.01 -14.88 -25.52
CA ALA A 214 1.75 -16.16 -24.88
C ALA A 214 0.32 -16.23 -24.38
N SER A 215 -0.15 -17.46 -24.17
CA SER A 215 -1.39 -17.69 -23.43
C SER A 215 -1.22 -17.17 -22.01
N ASP A 216 -2.16 -16.34 -21.57
CA ASP A 216 -2.11 -15.68 -20.28
C ASP A 216 -3.37 -16.02 -19.48
N PRO A 217 -3.27 -16.83 -18.40
CA PRO A 217 -4.44 -17.22 -17.62
C PRO A 217 -5.08 -16.05 -16.86
N ARG A 218 -4.44 -14.87 -16.84
CA ARG A 218 -4.98 -13.63 -16.25
C ARG A 218 -6.01 -12.93 -17.17
N SER A 219 -6.12 -13.35 -18.43
CA SER A 219 -7.04 -12.80 -19.43
C SER A 219 -8.19 -13.77 -19.74
N PRO A 220 -9.42 -13.30 -20.06
CA PRO A 220 -10.53 -14.18 -20.43
C PRO A 220 -10.19 -15.06 -21.64
N PRO A 221 -10.25 -16.41 -21.53
CA PRO A 221 -9.72 -17.32 -22.56
C PRO A 221 -10.50 -17.27 -23.87
N ASP A 222 -11.79 -17.00 -23.83
CA ASP A 222 -12.69 -16.81 -24.96
C ASP A 222 -12.35 -15.55 -25.78
N VAL A 223 -12.17 -14.40 -25.13
CA VAL A 223 -11.72 -13.16 -25.80
C VAL A 223 -10.30 -13.30 -26.32
N MET A 224 -9.42 -13.92 -25.53
CA MET A 224 -8.04 -14.20 -25.92
C MET A 224 -7.98 -15.11 -27.16
N ASN A 225 -8.82 -16.15 -27.21
CA ASN A 225 -8.89 -17.05 -28.36
C ASN A 225 -9.50 -16.39 -29.58
N GLN A 226 -10.46 -15.46 -29.41
CA GLN A 226 -11.07 -14.71 -30.50
C GLN A 226 -10.10 -13.69 -31.10
N VAL A 227 -9.36 -12.94 -30.27
CA VAL A 227 -8.42 -11.90 -30.72
C VAL A 227 -7.13 -12.48 -31.28
N PHE A 228 -6.64 -13.59 -30.71
CA PHE A 228 -5.40 -14.25 -31.11
C PHE A 228 -5.63 -15.54 -31.93
N GLY A 229 -6.87 -15.88 -32.29
CA GLY A 229 -7.15 -17.07 -33.11
C GLY A 229 -6.66 -18.38 -32.49
N SER A 230 -6.55 -18.46 -31.16
CA SER A 230 -6.03 -19.61 -30.39
C SER A 230 -4.60 -20.06 -30.73
N VAL A 231 -3.81 -19.24 -31.43
CA VAL A 231 -2.41 -19.53 -31.77
C VAL A 231 -1.48 -18.62 -30.98
N TYR A 232 -0.70 -19.17 -30.05
CA TYR A 232 0.16 -18.40 -29.14
C TYR A 232 1.64 -18.69 -29.35
N GLN A 233 2.49 -17.86 -28.75
CA GLN A 233 3.95 -17.99 -28.72
C GLN A 233 4.61 -17.89 -30.11
N VAL A 234 3.87 -17.40 -31.09
CA VAL A 234 4.34 -17.08 -32.44
C VAL A 234 4.43 -15.58 -32.61
N LYS A 235 5.26 -15.13 -33.55
CA LYS A 235 5.46 -13.73 -33.89
C LYS A 235 4.17 -13.14 -34.45
N ARG A 236 3.74 -12.01 -33.90
CA ARG A 236 2.54 -11.30 -34.33
C ARG A 236 2.81 -9.83 -34.57
N LEU A 237 2.01 -9.25 -35.45
CA LEU A 237 1.88 -7.81 -35.65
C LEU A 237 0.55 -7.36 -35.04
N GLN A 238 0.61 -6.39 -34.13
CA GLN A 238 -0.52 -5.92 -33.31
C GLN A 238 -0.67 -4.39 -33.50
N PRO A 239 -1.52 -3.92 -34.43
CA PRO A 239 -1.73 -2.49 -34.64
C PRO A 239 -2.46 -1.83 -33.46
N GLY A 240 -2.20 -0.54 -33.28
CA GLY A 240 -2.84 0.31 -32.29
C GLY A 240 -2.45 1.78 -32.48
N THR A 241 -2.70 2.61 -31.48
CA THR A 241 -2.25 4.01 -31.44
C THR A 241 -1.50 4.30 -30.15
N ILE A 242 -0.68 5.36 -30.15
CA ILE A 242 -0.18 5.97 -28.91
C ILE A 242 -1.36 6.60 -28.17
N GLY A 243 -1.40 6.36 -26.86
CA GLY A 243 -2.56 6.64 -26.03
C GLY A 243 -3.16 5.35 -25.46
N GLY A 244 -3.79 5.45 -24.30
CA GLY A 244 -4.53 4.33 -23.74
C GLY A 244 -5.89 4.12 -24.41
N SER A 245 -6.84 3.61 -23.63
CA SER A 245 -8.22 3.33 -23.99
C SER A 245 -9.13 4.07 -23.02
N GLY A 246 -10.34 4.41 -23.47
CA GLY A 246 -11.34 5.12 -22.66
C GLY A 246 -10.77 6.39 -22.02
N ALA A 247 -10.79 6.43 -20.68
CA ALA A 247 -10.33 7.54 -19.85
C ALA A 247 -8.85 7.94 -20.05
N THR A 248 -8.01 7.05 -20.59
CA THR A 248 -6.58 7.29 -20.82
C THR A 248 -6.23 7.48 -22.30
N ALA A 249 -7.25 7.53 -23.18
CA ALA A 249 -7.04 7.70 -24.63
C ALA A 249 -6.31 9.01 -24.96
N SER A 250 -6.59 10.10 -24.24
CA SER A 250 -5.94 11.40 -24.44
C SER A 250 -4.61 11.56 -23.69
N GLN A 251 -4.03 10.48 -23.18
CA GLN A 251 -2.77 10.51 -22.42
C GLN A 251 -1.67 9.78 -23.18
N ALA A 252 -0.61 10.49 -23.58
CA ALA A 252 0.56 9.84 -24.19
C ALA A 252 1.52 9.22 -23.16
N ARG A 253 1.41 9.65 -21.89
CA ARG A 253 2.21 9.17 -20.76
C ARG A 253 1.42 9.16 -19.46
N LEU A 254 1.84 8.33 -18.52
CA LEU A 254 1.48 8.40 -17.11
C LEU A 254 2.65 7.93 -16.23
N ASP A 255 2.65 8.32 -14.97
CA ASP A 255 3.60 7.80 -13.99
C ASP A 255 3.19 6.38 -13.57
N TYR A 256 3.96 5.40 -14.03
CA TYR A 256 3.71 3.98 -13.78
C TYR A 256 4.72 3.43 -12.79
N LYS A 257 4.26 2.61 -11.84
CA LYS A 257 5.16 1.97 -10.87
C LYS A 257 5.94 0.84 -11.56
N SER A 258 7.25 1.02 -11.71
CA SER A 258 8.17 -0.01 -12.20
C SER A 258 9.25 -0.25 -11.14
N TYR A 259 9.31 -1.48 -10.64
CA TYR A 259 10.07 -1.84 -9.43
C TYR A 259 9.65 -0.96 -8.23
N GLU A 260 10.56 -0.19 -7.64
CA GLU A 260 10.33 0.61 -6.43
C GLU A 260 10.10 2.11 -6.70
N LYS A 261 9.82 2.47 -7.96
CA LYS A 261 9.78 3.87 -8.38
C LYS A 261 8.70 4.12 -9.42
N LEU A 262 8.24 5.37 -9.47
CA LEU A 262 7.40 5.86 -10.54
C LEU A 262 8.28 6.28 -11.71
N VAL A 263 7.95 5.79 -12.91
CA VAL A 263 8.62 6.15 -14.15
C VAL A 263 7.60 6.72 -15.15
N PRO A 264 7.94 7.75 -15.93
CA PRO A 264 7.02 8.35 -16.89
C PRO A 264 6.91 7.45 -18.13
N ALA A 265 6.06 6.43 -18.07
CA ALA A 265 5.87 5.43 -19.11
C ALA A 265 5.05 6.00 -20.29
N MET A 266 5.38 5.58 -21.50
CA MET A 266 4.59 5.86 -22.71
C MET A 266 3.38 4.94 -22.76
N LEU A 267 2.24 5.46 -23.22
CA LEU A 267 1.01 4.68 -23.38
C LEU A 267 0.75 4.27 -24.83
N HIS A 268 0.19 3.07 -25.00
CA HIS A 268 -0.39 2.61 -26.27
C HIS A 268 -1.56 1.64 -26.06
N ASN A 269 -2.38 1.42 -27.07
CA ASN A 269 -3.62 0.60 -26.97
C ASN A 269 -3.65 -0.66 -27.85
N ALA A 270 -2.50 -1.10 -28.38
CA ALA A 270 -2.41 -2.35 -29.14
C ALA A 270 -2.77 -3.58 -28.27
N SER A 271 -3.38 -4.61 -28.87
CA SER A 271 -3.79 -5.84 -28.17
C SER A 271 -2.58 -6.71 -27.81
N THR A 272 -2.07 -6.62 -26.58
CA THR A 272 -0.92 -7.40 -26.05
C THR A 272 -1.35 -8.40 -24.95
N LEU A 273 -0.45 -9.33 -24.63
CA LEU A 273 -0.57 -10.36 -23.57
C LEU A 273 0.80 -10.62 -22.93
N GLY A 274 0.85 -11.46 -21.88
CA GLY A 274 2.11 -12.07 -21.41
C GLY A 274 2.95 -12.60 -22.58
N GLY A 275 4.28 -12.49 -22.50
CA GLY A 275 5.20 -12.79 -23.62
C GLY A 275 5.49 -11.62 -24.57
N ASN A 276 4.68 -10.56 -24.58
CA ASN A 276 5.01 -9.29 -25.27
C ASN A 276 6.01 -8.42 -24.50
N SER A 277 6.39 -8.80 -23.28
CA SER A 277 7.47 -8.12 -22.56
C SER A 277 8.71 -8.06 -23.43
N GLY A 278 9.16 -6.84 -23.75
CA GLY A 278 10.30 -6.57 -24.59
C GLY A 278 9.97 -6.35 -26.07
N SER A 279 8.68 -6.31 -26.43
CA SER A 279 8.25 -6.05 -27.81
C SER A 279 8.52 -4.61 -28.25
N ALA A 280 8.83 -4.46 -29.54
CA ALA A 280 9.05 -3.17 -30.17
C ALA A 280 7.69 -2.51 -30.48
N VAL A 281 7.50 -1.28 -30.00
CA VAL A 281 6.40 -0.39 -30.40
C VAL A 281 6.92 0.47 -31.56
N LEU A 282 6.46 0.22 -32.79
CA LEU A 282 6.99 0.81 -34.02
C LEU A 282 6.07 1.86 -34.64
N ASP A 283 6.65 2.91 -35.23
CA ASP A 283 5.97 3.77 -36.20
C ASP A 283 5.88 3.02 -37.55
N PRO A 284 4.68 2.70 -38.05
CA PRO A 284 4.51 1.96 -39.31
C PRO A 284 5.03 2.71 -40.54
N ILE A 285 5.19 4.04 -40.47
CA ILE A 285 5.66 4.86 -41.59
C ILE A 285 7.18 4.89 -41.65
N SER A 286 7.87 5.04 -40.52
CA SER A 286 9.33 5.18 -40.49
C SER A 286 10.08 3.91 -40.12
N GLY A 287 9.40 2.94 -39.50
CA GLY A 287 10.01 1.73 -38.92
C GLY A 287 10.82 1.99 -37.67
N GLU A 288 10.73 3.19 -37.08
CA GLU A 288 11.43 3.53 -35.84
C GLU A 288 10.69 2.98 -34.61
N VAL A 289 11.46 2.56 -33.61
CA VAL A 289 10.96 2.12 -32.30
C VAL A 289 10.64 3.34 -31.46
N MET A 290 9.37 3.53 -31.14
CA MET A 290 8.86 4.60 -30.28
C MET A 290 8.95 4.22 -28.78
N GLY A 291 8.96 2.92 -28.46
CA GLY A 291 9.23 2.44 -27.11
C GLY A 291 9.31 0.93 -26.99
N LEU A 292 9.67 0.48 -25.78
CA LEU A 292 9.84 -0.91 -25.38
C LEU A 292 8.70 -1.32 -24.45
N HIS A 293 7.78 -2.16 -24.92
CA HIS A 293 6.62 -2.60 -24.13
C HIS A 293 7.05 -3.40 -22.89
N PHE A 294 6.44 -3.15 -21.72
CA PHE A 294 6.80 -3.85 -20.47
C PHE A 294 5.62 -4.18 -19.54
N ALA A 295 4.46 -3.51 -19.67
CA ALA A 295 3.30 -3.75 -18.82
C ALA A 295 2.00 -3.25 -19.48
N GLY A 296 0.85 -3.51 -18.85
CA GLY A 296 -0.43 -2.94 -19.23
C GLY A 296 -1.55 -3.29 -18.24
N GLU A 297 -2.61 -2.47 -18.23
CA GLU A 297 -3.88 -2.73 -17.54
C GLU A 297 -4.95 -3.05 -18.59
N TYR A 298 -5.59 -4.21 -18.43
CA TYR A 298 -6.60 -4.70 -19.36
C TYR A 298 -7.71 -3.67 -19.60
N LEU A 299 -8.01 -3.40 -20.87
CA LEU A 299 -8.98 -2.38 -21.35
C LEU A 299 -8.70 -0.93 -20.95
N LYS A 300 -7.58 -0.64 -20.29
CA LYS A 300 -7.17 0.72 -19.94
C LYS A 300 -6.01 1.18 -20.80
N PHE A 301 -4.84 0.57 -20.74
CA PHE A 301 -3.66 1.01 -21.51
C PHE A 301 -2.55 -0.03 -21.44
N ASN A 302 -1.58 0.08 -22.33
CA ASN A 302 -0.29 -0.58 -22.23
C ASN A 302 0.82 0.43 -22.01
N CYS A 303 1.85 0.03 -21.27
CA CYS A 303 3.01 0.83 -20.90
C CYS A 303 4.26 0.37 -21.66
N GLY A 304 5.00 1.35 -22.18
CA GLY A 304 6.32 1.15 -22.76
C GLY A 304 7.36 2.11 -22.18
N VAL A 305 8.61 1.67 -22.08
CA VAL A 305 9.75 2.55 -21.83
C VAL A 305 9.92 3.44 -23.08
N PRO A 306 9.82 4.78 -22.97
CA PRO A 306 9.89 5.63 -24.15
C PRO A 306 11.29 5.63 -24.77
N ALA A 307 11.41 5.37 -26.07
CA ALA A 307 12.70 5.39 -26.78
C ALA A 307 13.38 6.76 -26.70
N TYR A 308 12.58 7.83 -26.69
CA TYR A 308 13.01 9.20 -26.48
C TYR A 308 13.72 9.42 -25.13
N GLU A 309 13.29 8.75 -24.05
CA GLU A 309 13.98 8.86 -22.76
C GLU A 309 15.26 8.03 -22.74
N LEU A 310 15.31 6.92 -23.48
CA LEU A 310 16.54 6.13 -23.63
C LEU A 310 17.61 6.88 -24.45
N ALA A 311 17.20 7.68 -25.44
CA ALA A 311 18.12 8.48 -26.25
C ALA A 311 18.85 9.60 -25.48
N LYS A 312 18.35 9.94 -24.29
CA LYS A 312 18.95 10.94 -23.41
C LYS A 312 20.03 10.37 -22.51
N ASP A 313 20.04 9.05 -22.29
CA ASP A 313 21.06 8.42 -21.46
C ASP A 313 22.33 8.16 -22.28
N ALA A 314 23.41 8.90 -21.97
CA ALA A 314 24.71 8.77 -22.64
C ALA A 314 25.21 7.32 -22.67
N ARG A 315 24.97 6.54 -21.61
CA ARG A 315 25.44 5.15 -21.51
C ARG A 315 24.76 4.25 -22.54
N ILE A 316 23.52 4.54 -22.91
CA ILE A 316 22.78 3.82 -23.96
C ILE A 316 23.32 4.19 -25.34
N VAL A 317 23.60 5.47 -25.56
CA VAL A 317 24.20 5.96 -26.80
C VAL A 317 25.59 5.34 -27.01
N ASP A 318 26.42 5.34 -25.97
CA ASP A 318 27.78 4.77 -25.97
C ASP A 318 27.79 3.25 -26.16
N ALA A 319 26.70 2.55 -25.78
CA ALA A 319 26.57 1.12 -25.97
C ALA A 319 26.39 0.70 -27.45
N GLY A 320 26.19 1.67 -28.36
CA GLY A 320 26.05 1.43 -29.79
C GLY A 320 24.61 1.23 -30.26
N VAL A 321 23.63 1.75 -29.51
CA VAL A 321 22.23 1.78 -29.93
C VAL A 321 22.06 2.74 -31.10
N THR A 322 21.31 2.31 -32.12
CA THR A 322 21.05 3.07 -33.34
C THR A 322 19.78 3.92 -33.16
N PHE A 323 19.86 5.21 -33.49
CA PHE A 323 18.74 6.14 -33.40
C PHE A 323 18.33 6.66 -34.79
N GLY A 324 17.09 7.15 -34.90
CA GLY A 324 16.55 7.75 -36.13
C GLY A 324 17.24 9.06 -36.55
N GLY A 325 17.97 9.68 -35.62
CA GLY A 325 18.79 10.87 -35.82
C GLY A 325 19.93 10.94 -34.81
N ASN A 326 20.45 12.14 -34.55
CA ASN A 326 21.52 12.33 -33.57
C ASN A 326 20.94 12.50 -32.16
N PRO A 327 21.12 11.52 -31.25
CA PRO A 327 20.65 11.66 -29.86
C PRO A 327 21.36 12.83 -29.17
N GLN A 328 20.70 13.44 -28.20
CA GLN A 328 21.26 14.51 -27.36
C GLN A 328 21.32 14.00 -25.92
N PRO A 329 22.45 13.40 -25.50
CA PRO A 329 22.60 12.93 -24.13
C PRO A 329 22.47 14.08 -23.14
N GLN A 330 21.78 13.82 -22.04
CA GLN A 330 21.55 14.78 -20.97
C GLN A 330 21.43 14.05 -19.63
N ASP A 331 21.68 14.80 -18.56
CA ASP A 331 21.43 14.30 -17.22
C ASP A 331 19.92 14.12 -16.99
N GLY A 332 19.56 13.16 -16.16
CA GLY A 332 18.19 12.76 -15.91
C GLY A 332 18.00 12.07 -14.55
N PRO A 333 16.75 11.74 -14.19
CA PRO A 333 16.42 11.12 -12.90
C PRO A 333 17.06 9.73 -12.73
N TYR A 334 17.58 9.13 -13.81
CA TYR A 334 18.30 7.88 -13.82
C TYR A 334 19.76 7.98 -13.31
N ASP A 335 20.38 9.17 -13.29
CA ASP A 335 21.82 9.28 -12.98
C ASP A 335 22.14 8.92 -11.54
N ARG A 336 21.29 9.31 -10.58
CA ARG A 336 21.45 8.88 -9.18
C ARG A 336 21.42 7.35 -9.03
N TYR A 337 20.65 6.66 -9.86
CA TYR A 337 20.54 5.19 -9.81
C TYR A 337 21.79 4.54 -10.41
N TRP A 338 22.31 5.11 -11.49
CA TRP A 338 23.59 4.71 -12.06
C TRP A 338 24.75 4.96 -11.10
N GLN A 339 24.83 6.13 -10.47
CA GLN A 339 25.84 6.45 -9.45
C GLN A 339 25.81 5.46 -8.29
N ARG A 340 24.61 5.19 -7.73
CA ARG A 340 24.46 4.21 -6.65
C ARG A 340 24.88 2.80 -7.07
N THR A 341 24.55 2.39 -8.29
CA THR A 341 24.88 1.05 -8.82
C THR A 341 26.38 0.93 -9.10
N GLU A 342 27.02 2.01 -9.57
CA GLU A 342 28.42 2.00 -10.00
C GLU A 342 29.42 2.39 -8.90
N GLN A 343 29.01 3.04 -7.80
CA GLN A 343 29.87 3.39 -6.65
C GLN A 343 30.21 2.21 -5.73
N VAL A 344 29.40 1.14 -5.72
CA VAL A 344 29.58 -0.02 -4.82
C VAL A 344 30.86 -0.83 -5.14
N VAL A 345 31.60 -0.51 -6.21
CA VAL A 345 32.81 -1.22 -6.63
C VAL A 345 34.12 -0.46 -6.29
N GLU A 346 34.07 0.78 -5.79
CA GLU A 346 35.28 1.57 -5.45
C GLU A 346 35.50 1.76 -3.95
N THR A 347 35.79 0.68 -3.22
CA THR A 347 36.63 0.70 -2.00
C THR A 347 37.38 -0.64 -1.98
N THR A 348 38.70 -0.72 -2.18
CA THR A 348 39.74 -0.27 -1.25
C THR A 348 41.01 0.22 -1.98
N GLY A 349 41.34 1.49 -1.79
CA GLY A 349 42.69 2.01 -1.99
C GLY A 349 42.85 3.27 -1.14
N PRO A 350 43.85 3.37 -0.24
CA PRO A 350 44.01 4.56 0.58
C PRO A 350 44.40 5.76 -0.29
N ARG A 351 43.66 6.86 -0.11
CA ARG A 351 43.97 8.19 -0.66
C ARG A 351 45.32 8.68 -0.14
N ASN A 352 46.18 9.12 -1.04
CA ASN A 352 47.22 10.09 -0.76
C ASN A 352 46.96 11.34 -1.62
N ASP A 353 46.99 12.50 -0.95
CA ASP A 353 46.72 13.84 -1.49
C ASP A 353 47.91 14.37 -2.35
N PRO A 354 47.73 15.52 -3.04
CA PRO A 354 48.35 15.81 -4.34
C PRO A 354 49.77 16.39 -4.25
N GLY A 355 50.65 15.97 -5.16
CA GLY A 355 51.97 16.57 -5.30
C GLY A 355 52.74 16.10 -6.54
N GLN A 356 53.02 17.07 -7.40
CA GLN A 356 54.07 17.12 -8.43
C GLN A 356 53.77 16.60 -9.85
N ALA A 357 53.91 17.56 -10.76
CA ALA A 357 53.86 17.46 -12.21
C ALA A 357 55.13 16.82 -12.80
N GLY A 358 54.97 16.19 -13.97
CA GLY A 358 56.05 15.80 -14.87
C GLY A 358 55.56 14.94 -16.03
N GLU A 359 55.38 15.56 -17.20
CA GLU A 359 55.15 14.91 -18.51
C GLU A 359 56.45 14.23 -19.08
N PRO A 360 56.53 13.75 -20.35
CA PRO A 360 55.89 12.55 -20.92
C PRO A 360 56.91 11.68 -21.71
N LYS A 361 56.76 10.36 -21.85
CA LYS A 361 57.41 9.60 -22.97
C LYS A 361 56.62 8.34 -23.39
N GLN A 362 56.19 8.33 -24.65
CA GLN A 362 55.88 7.14 -25.47
C GLN A 362 57.18 6.56 -26.11
N PRO A 363 57.14 5.53 -26.97
CA PRO A 363 56.60 4.16 -26.82
C PRO A 363 57.66 3.09 -27.23
N ILE A 364 57.59 1.85 -26.73
CA ILE A 364 58.25 0.71 -27.39
C ILE A 364 57.33 -0.51 -27.32
N ALA A 365 57.20 -1.15 -28.48
CA ALA A 365 56.37 -2.31 -28.72
C ALA A 365 57.17 -3.62 -28.75
N VAL A 366 56.42 -4.71 -28.52
CA VAL A 366 56.57 -6.09 -29.03
C VAL A 366 57.26 -7.16 -28.14
N ALA A 367 56.43 -8.18 -27.88
CA ALA A 367 56.67 -9.62 -27.72
C ALA A 367 57.05 -10.21 -26.35
N GLY A 368 56.26 -11.23 -25.98
CA GLY A 368 56.66 -12.33 -25.09
C GLY A 368 55.80 -12.46 -23.83
N SER A 369 54.85 -13.39 -23.85
CA SER A 369 54.37 -14.06 -22.63
C SER A 369 55.15 -15.38 -22.48
N PRO A 370 55.16 -16.04 -21.32
CA PRO A 370 55.16 -15.58 -19.92
C PRO A 370 56.22 -16.33 -19.07
N ASP A 371 56.50 -15.89 -17.83
CA ASP A 371 56.77 -16.76 -16.66
C ASP A 371 57.22 -15.89 -15.47
N TRP A 372 56.47 -15.94 -14.37
CA TRP A 372 56.97 -15.54 -13.05
C TRP A 372 56.45 -16.52 -11.99
N ASP A 373 57.34 -17.40 -11.55
CA ASP A 373 57.30 -18.05 -10.24
C ASP A 373 57.73 -17.01 -9.19
N GLY A 374 56.94 -16.78 -8.15
CA GLY A 374 57.28 -15.84 -7.08
C GLY A 374 56.69 -16.24 -5.73
N VAL A 375 57.56 -16.64 -4.80
CA VAL A 375 57.25 -16.82 -3.37
C VAL A 375 57.46 -15.48 -2.64
N VAL A 376 56.51 -15.09 -1.79
CA VAL A 376 56.63 -13.93 -0.87
C VAL A 376 56.86 -14.44 0.55
N ARG A 377 57.84 -13.86 1.27
CA ARG A 377 58.11 -14.13 2.70
C ARG A 377 57.69 -12.91 3.54
N LEU A 378 57.00 -13.16 4.66
CA LEU A 378 56.76 -12.19 5.72
C LEU A 378 57.15 -12.80 7.08
N SER A 379 57.81 -12.02 7.94
CA SER A 379 58.22 -12.44 9.29
C SER A 379 57.37 -11.79 10.38
N VAL A 380 56.62 -12.61 11.12
CA VAL A 380 56.03 -12.43 12.46
C VAL A 380 56.02 -13.85 13.09
N PRO A 381 56.13 -14.11 14.42
CA PRO A 381 56.82 -15.29 14.97
C PRO A 381 55.97 -16.59 14.98
N LEU A 382 55.47 -17.03 13.83
CA LEU A 382 55.05 -18.38 13.52
C LEU A 382 55.37 -18.67 12.04
N GLU A 383 56.00 -19.81 11.77
CA GLU A 383 56.44 -20.21 10.42
C GLU A 383 55.40 -21.15 9.78
N ILE A 384 54.82 -20.76 8.64
CA ILE A 384 53.95 -21.61 7.81
C ILE A 384 54.47 -21.58 6.37
N THR A 385 54.71 -22.75 5.77
CA THR A 385 55.14 -22.91 4.38
C THR A 385 54.11 -23.72 3.59
N VAL A 386 53.65 -23.21 2.42
CA VAL A 386 52.80 -23.94 1.47
C VAL A 386 53.37 -23.81 0.07
N GLN A 387 53.47 -24.92 -0.67
CA GLN A 387 54.05 -25.03 -2.01
C GLN A 387 53.02 -25.64 -2.98
N LEU A 388 52.87 -25.06 -4.17
CA LEU A 388 52.02 -25.60 -5.26
C LEU A 388 52.89 -26.34 -6.28
N GLY A 389 52.65 -27.63 -6.49
CA GLY A 389 53.33 -28.45 -7.49
C GLY A 389 52.62 -28.43 -8.85
N ARG A 390 53.38 -28.53 -9.96
CA ARG A 390 52.86 -28.67 -11.33
C ARG A 390 52.50 -30.14 -11.62
N PRO A 391 51.36 -30.43 -12.28
CA PRO A 391 50.92 -31.81 -12.52
C PRO A 391 51.69 -32.46 -13.69
N SER A 392 51.96 -33.76 -13.58
CA SER A 392 52.41 -34.63 -14.66
C SER A 392 51.29 -35.59 -15.05
N LEU A 393 51.07 -35.78 -16.35
CA LEU A 393 50.08 -36.71 -16.91
C LEU A 393 50.74 -38.03 -17.35
N PRO A 394 50.12 -39.19 -17.10
CA PRO A 394 50.26 -40.37 -17.96
C PRO A 394 48.99 -40.63 -18.80
N ALA A 395 49.23 -41.24 -19.96
CA ALA A 395 48.32 -41.40 -21.09
C ALA A 395 47.30 -42.56 -20.96
N GLY A 396 46.28 -42.51 -21.84
CA GLY A 396 45.02 -43.28 -21.91
C GLY A 396 45.07 -44.81 -21.84
N ALA A 397 43.95 -45.54 -21.79
CA ALA A 397 42.54 -45.23 -22.04
C ALA A 397 41.65 -46.33 -21.42
N ASP A 398 40.52 -46.00 -20.79
CA ASP A 398 39.14 -46.24 -21.31
C ASP A 398 38.07 -45.95 -20.22
N LYS A 399 37.06 -45.17 -20.63
CA LYS A 399 35.73 -44.85 -20.07
C LYS A 399 35.42 -45.01 -18.55
N SER A 400 35.05 -43.85 -17.97
CA SER A 400 33.85 -43.52 -17.15
C SER A 400 34.15 -42.83 -15.81
N ALA A 401 33.34 -41.79 -15.50
CA ALA A 401 33.33 -40.93 -14.29
C ALA A 401 34.52 -39.96 -14.14
N ALA A 402 34.42 -38.77 -13.55
CA ALA A 402 33.36 -37.82 -13.22
C ALA A 402 34.14 -36.53 -12.88
N GLY A 403 33.77 -35.37 -13.44
CA GLY A 403 34.45 -34.10 -13.18
C GLY A 403 33.86 -33.40 -11.96
N GLU A 404 34.73 -32.97 -11.04
CA GLU A 404 34.39 -32.05 -9.96
C GLU A 404 34.31 -30.62 -10.51
N SER A 405 33.15 -30.01 -10.27
CA SER A 405 32.76 -28.65 -10.62
C SER A 405 32.96 -27.73 -9.42
N ALA A 406 33.32 -26.46 -9.67
CA ALA A 406 33.19 -25.42 -8.65
C ALA A 406 31.70 -25.27 -8.28
N THR A 407 31.35 -25.68 -7.06
CA THR A 407 29.98 -25.85 -6.57
C THR A 407 29.28 -24.50 -6.40
N MET A 408 28.29 -24.24 -7.25
CA MET A 408 27.21 -23.28 -6.96
C MET A 408 26.46 -23.74 -5.72
N GLU A 409 26.18 -22.84 -4.77
CA GLU A 409 25.37 -23.14 -3.59
C GLU A 409 23.97 -23.59 -4.03
N LYS A 410 23.69 -24.88 -3.91
CA LYS A 410 22.41 -25.47 -4.27
C LYS A 410 21.53 -25.49 -3.03
N LEU A 411 20.26 -25.09 -3.17
CA LEU A 411 19.24 -25.38 -2.17
C LEU A 411 18.95 -26.88 -2.22
N VAL A 412 19.29 -27.60 -1.16
CA VAL A 412 19.13 -29.05 -1.06
C VAL A 412 18.15 -29.36 0.05
N GLU A 413 17.17 -30.21 -0.24
CA GLU A 413 16.26 -30.73 0.77
C GLU A 413 17.04 -31.71 1.64
N PRO A 414 17.06 -31.50 2.97
CA PRO A 414 17.62 -32.49 3.88
C PRO A 414 16.95 -33.85 3.67
N ALA A 415 17.72 -34.92 3.79
CA ALA A 415 17.18 -36.27 3.79
C ALA A 415 16.04 -36.38 4.84
N HIS A 416 14.82 -36.63 4.36
CA HIS A 416 13.63 -36.74 5.19
C HIS A 416 12.82 -37.97 4.80
N ASP A 417 12.14 -38.54 5.78
CA ASP A 417 11.28 -39.71 5.62
C ASP A 417 9.83 -39.24 5.57
N GLU A 418 9.20 -39.35 4.40
CA GLU A 418 7.80 -38.98 4.15
C GLU A 418 6.80 -39.92 4.85
N ASP A 419 7.23 -41.08 5.36
CA ASP A 419 6.41 -41.93 6.21
C ASP A 419 6.40 -41.43 7.66
N TYR A 420 5.39 -40.63 7.99
CA TYR A 420 5.18 -40.09 9.34
C TYR A 420 4.60 -41.09 10.34
N SER A 421 4.12 -42.26 9.89
CA SER A 421 3.48 -43.24 10.79
C SER A 421 4.46 -43.90 11.77
N ASN A 422 5.76 -43.77 11.51
CA ASN A 422 6.83 -44.33 12.34
C ASN A 422 7.35 -43.34 13.41
N ARG A 423 6.71 -42.18 13.59
CA ARG A 423 7.06 -41.17 14.61
C ARG A 423 6.23 -41.36 15.87
N SER A 424 6.89 -41.29 17.02
CA SER A 424 6.23 -41.37 18.34
C SER A 424 5.99 -40.01 18.99
N GLY A 425 6.57 -38.93 18.44
CA GLY A 425 6.45 -37.60 19.02
C GLY A 425 7.22 -37.46 20.33
N TYR A 426 6.74 -36.55 21.17
CA TYR A 426 7.18 -36.33 22.54
C TYR A 426 6.80 -37.49 23.47
N ASP A 427 7.79 -38.06 24.15
CA ASP A 427 7.64 -39.06 25.20
C ASP A 427 7.48 -38.40 26.59
N SER A 428 6.29 -38.53 27.16
CA SER A 428 5.99 -38.02 28.50
C SER A 428 6.70 -38.75 29.64
N GLU A 429 7.20 -39.96 29.42
CA GLU A 429 7.96 -40.74 30.42
C GLU A 429 9.47 -40.57 30.28
N PHE A 430 9.92 -39.73 29.34
CA PHE A 430 11.32 -39.61 28.95
C PHE A 430 12.26 -39.27 30.11
N LEU A 431 11.82 -38.53 31.11
CA LEU A 431 12.64 -38.17 32.27
C LEU A 431 12.64 -39.23 33.38
N GLY A 432 11.91 -40.33 33.22
CA GLY A 432 11.61 -41.29 34.29
C GLY A 432 10.58 -40.76 35.31
N ILE A 433 10.06 -39.56 35.08
CA ILE A 433 8.93 -38.94 35.77
C ILE A 433 7.96 -38.50 34.68
N HIS A 434 6.68 -38.83 34.84
CA HIS A 434 5.64 -38.43 33.89
C HIS A 434 5.52 -36.90 33.79
N VAL A 435 5.88 -36.35 32.63
CA VAL A 435 5.70 -34.95 32.24
C VAL A 435 4.81 -34.91 31.01
N PRO A 436 3.50 -34.66 31.13
CA PRO A 436 2.60 -34.68 29.99
C PRO A 436 2.72 -33.40 29.15
N LEU A 437 2.25 -33.47 27.90
CA LEU A 437 2.10 -32.32 27.02
C LEU A 437 1.27 -31.19 27.67
N PRO A 438 1.55 -29.91 27.33
CA PRO A 438 0.67 -28.81 27.69
C PRO A 438 -0.74 -29.04 27.14
N THR A 439 -1.75 -28.72 27.94
CA THR A 439 -3.16 -28.77 27.50
C THR A 439 -3.54 -27.45 26.84
N VAL A 440 -4.16 -27.51 25.66
CA VAL A 440 -4.65 -26.32 24.96
C VAL A 440 -6.08 -26.02 25.41
N LYS A 441 -6.34 -24.78 25.83
CA LYS A 441 -7.64 -24.38 26.37
C LYS A 441 -8.75 -24.37 25.32
N ASP A 442 -8.39 -24.02 24.08
CA ASP A 442 -9.29 -24.06 22.93
C ASP A 442 -8.65 -24.85 21.78
N ILE A 443 -9.02 -26.13 21.69
CA ILE A 443 -8.58 -27.04 20.61
C ILE A 443 -9.01 -26.50 19.24
N GLY A 444 -10.07 -25.69 19.19
CA GLY A 444 -10.52 -25.01 17.98
C GLY A 444 -9.47 -24.07 17.39
N LEU A 445 -8.43 -23.66 18.12
CA LEU A 445 -7.35 -22.84 17.56
C LEU A 445 -6.33 -23.67 16.78
N LEU A 446 -6.31 -24.98 16.98
CA LEU A 446 -5.33 -25.87 16.39
C LEU A 446 -5.71 -26.29 14.98
N SER A 447 -4.71 -26.54 14.14
CA SER A 447 -4.90 -27.27 12.90
C SER A 447 -5.34 -28.70 13.22
N ARG A 448 -6.20 -29.27 12.37
CA ARG A 448 -6.67 -30.65 12.49
C ARG A 448 -5.89 -31.52 11.48
N LEU A 449 -5.44 -32.68 11.92
CA LEU A 449 -4.81 -33.69 11.08
C LEU A 449 -5.88 -34.55 10.40
N ASP A 450 -5.49 -35.28 9.35
CA ASP A 450 -6.38 -36.17 8.60
C ASP A 450 -6.98 -37.30 9.47
N ASP A 451 -6.27 -37.75 10.50
CA ASP A 451 -6.76 -38.74 11.47
C ASP A 451 -7.71 -38.14 12.53
N GLY A 452 -7.95 -36.83 12.47
CA GLY A 452 -8.77 -36.08 13.39
C GLY A 452 -8.05 -35.60 14.65
N GLY A 453 -6.77 -35.90 14.82
CA GLY A 453 -5.91 -35.38 15.87
C GLY A 453 -5.48 -33.93 15.64
N HIS A 454 -4.67 -33.40 16.57
CA HIS A 454 -4.18 -32.01 16.55
C HIS A 454 -2.68 -31.86 16.83
N MET A 455 -1.99 -32.97 17.10
CA MET A 455 -0.55 -32.99 17.36
C MET A 455 0.17 -33.55 16.14
N LEU A 456 1.13 -32.78 15.61
CA LEU A 456 2.08 -33.28 14.63
C LEU A 456 3.22 -33.95 15.38
N ASP A 457 3.23 -35.28 15.35
CA ASP A 457 4.32 -36.06 15.92
C ASP A 457 5.46 -36.21 14.92
N TYR A 458 6.66 -35.86 15.38
CA TYR A 458 7.94 -36.01 14.70
C TYR A 458 8.86 -36.90 15.56
N GLU A 459 10.07 -37.18 15.09
CA GLU A 459 11.04 -37.94 15.88
C GLU A 459 11.51 -37.11 17.08
N HIS A 460 11.16 -37.53 18.29
CA HIS A 460 11.50 -36.92 19.59
C HIS A 460 10.82 -35.59 19.93
N PHE A 461 9.92 -35.09 19.09
CA PHE A 461 9.16 -33.88 19.40
C PHE A 461 7.76 -33.88 18.77
N SER A 462 6.86 -33.12 19.37
CA SER A 462 5.50 -32.90 18.88
C SER A 462 5.21 -31.40 18.76
N ILE A 463 4.40 -31.02 17.77
CA ILE A 463 3.99 -29.62 17.53
C ILE A 463 2.46 -29.51 17.50
N ALA A 464 1.93 -28.53 18.23
CA ALA A 464 0.54 -28.09 18.09
C ALA A 464 0.51 -26.81 17.22
N MET A 465 -0.01 -26.88 16.00
CA MET A 465 -0.03 -25.74 15.08
C MET A 465 -1.24 -24.85 15.29
N HIS A 466 -1.04 -23.54 15.49
CA HIS A 466 -2.13 -22.58 15.55
C HIS A 466 -2.59 -22.24 14.12
N ARG A 467 -3.79 -22.68 13.72
CA ARG A 467 -4.25 -22.61 12.32
C ARG A 467 -4.25 -21.20 11.73
N ALA A 468 -4.75 -20.21 12.48
CA ALA A 468 -4.86 -18.83 12.01
C ALA A 468 -3.53 -18.05 12.06
N ARG A 469 -2.67 -18.33 13.05
CA ARG A 469 -1.33 -17.72 13.14
C ARG A 469 -0.35 -18.34 12.16
N ARG A 470 -0.64 -19.55 11.66
CA ARG A 470 0.22 -20.33 10.74
C ARG A 470 1.59 -20.66 11.32
N LEU A 471 1.69 -20.65 12.66
CA LEU A 471 2.87 -20.86 13.48
C LEU A 471 2.53 -21.87 14.58
N ALA A 472 3.55 -22.50 15.16
CA ALA A 472 3.33 -23.36 16.33
C ALA A 472 2.70 -22.56 17.49
N LEU A 473 1.67 -23.13 18.11
CA LEU A 473 1.16 -22.65 19.39
C LEU A 473 2.13 -23.05 20.52
N PHE A 474 2.59 -24.30 20.47
CA PHE A 474 3.72 -24.78 21.26
C PHE A 474 4.40 -25.96 20.55
N THR A 475 5.64 -26.20 20.95
CA THR A 475 6.39 -27.43 20.66
C THR A 475 6.76 -28.10 21.99
N ALA A 476 6.89 -29.43 21.96
CA ALA A 476 7.38 -30.23 23.07
C ALA A 476 8.44 -31.21 22.55
N ALA A 477 9.65 -31.18 23.10
CA ALA A 477 10.78 -31.96 22.61
C ALA A 477 11.51 -32.68 23.75
N ASN A 478 12.00 -33.88 23.46
CA ASN A 478 12.89 -34.63 24.33
C ASN A 478 14.32 -34.54 23.82
N PHE A 479 15.25 -34.24 24.73
CA PHE A 479 16.67 -34.11 24.40
C PHE A 479 17.49 -35.09 25.24
N ASP A 480 18.21 -35.99 24.55
CA ASP A 480 19.25 -36.85 25.12
C ASP A 480 20.64 -36.31 24.73
N GLY A 481 21.32 -35.66 25.68
CA GLY A 481 22.67 -35.15 25.49
C GLY A 481 23.78 -36.21 25.61
N SER A 482 23.45 -37.48 25.86
CA SER A 482 24.45 -38.53 26.07
C SER A 482 25.26 -38.79 24.80
N GLN A 483 26.57 -39.00 24.96
CA GLN A 483 27.47 -39.27 23.84
C GLN A 483 27.06 -40.51 23.02
N ALA A 484 26.45 -41.52 23.65
CA ALA A 484 25.95 -42.70 22.98
C ALA A 484 24.74 -42.41 22.09
N ALA A 485 23.82 -41.53 22.53
CA ALA A 485 22.65 -41.13 21.76
C ALA A 485 22.99 -40.15 20.62
N LYS A 486 24.01 -39.29 20.84
CA LYS A 486 24.51 -38.36 19.82
C LYS A 486 25.40 -39.01 18.76
N ASN A 487 26.01 -40.15 19.08
CA ASN A 487 26.89 -40.89 18.18
C ASN A 487 26.56 -42.40 18.16
N PRO A 488 25.39 -42.82 17.65
CA PRO A 488 25.04 -44.23 17.59
C PRO A 488 25.99 -45.03 16.69
N ALA A 489 26.13 -46.33 16.95
CA ALA A 489 27.05 -47.20 16.21
C ALA A 489 26.73 -47.20 14.69
N GLY A 490 27.77 -46.99 13.87
CA GLY A 490 27.64 -46.94 12.41
C GLY A 490 27.31 -45.55 11.84
N THR A 491 27.31 -44.48 12.65
CA THR A 491 27.10 -43.09 12.20
C THR A 491 28.24 -42.64 11.27
N PRO A 492 27.97 -42.34 9.98
CA PRO A 492 28.96 -41.75 9.09
C PRO A 492 29.16 -40.26 9.43
N LYS A 493 30.38 -39.74 9.24
CA LYS A 493 30.76 -38.38 9.65
C LYS A 493 30.50 -37.35 8.54
N GLY A 494 30.01 -36.16 8.91
CA GLY A 494 29.88 -34.98 8.03
C GLY A 494 28.45 -34.67 7.60
N ARG A 495 28.20 -33.40 7.18
CA ARG A 495 26.89 -32.88 6.72
C ARG A 495 26.28 -33.71 5.59
N LYS A 496 27.12 -34.24 4.70
CA LYS A 496 26.72 -35.10 3.58
C LYS A 496 26.08 -36.41 4.02
N ALA A 497 26.61 -37.00 5.09
CA ALA A 497 26.11 -38.27 5.61
C ALA A 497 24.75 -38.12 6.32
N VAL A 498 24.60 -37.06 7.13
CA VAL A 498 23.40 -36.84 7.95
C VAL A 498 22.27 -36.19 7.15
N GLY A 499 22.58 -35.20 6.32
CA GLY A 499 21.58 -34.40 5.60
C GLY A 499 21.57 -34.56 4.08
N GLY A 500 22.50 -35.33 3.49
CA GLY A 500 22.62 -35.45 2.02
C GLY A 500 23.27 -34.24 1.33
N MET A 501 23.92 -33.36 2.10
CA MET A 501 24.36 -32.02 1.67
C MET A 501 25.89 -31.85 1.69
N ASP A 502 26.45 -31.25 0.65
CA ASP A 502 27.87 -30.87 0.58
C ASP A 502 28.15 -29.62 1.43
N GLU A 503 29.43 -29.26 1.63
CA GLU A 503 29.82 -28.17 2.56
C GLU A 503 29.21 -26.79 2.21
N ASN A 504 28.81 -26.60 0.94
CA ASN A 504 28.31 -25.34 0.39
C ASN A 504 26.79 -25.35 0.08
N ASP A 505 26.04 -26.39 0.44
CA ASP A 505 24.59 -26.45 0.19
C ASP A 505 23.80 -25.70 1.27
N GLN A 506 22.71 -25.04 0.87
CA GLN A 506 21.78 -24.36 1.78
C GLN A 506 20.51 -25.21 2.00
N GLU A 507 20.01 -25.29 3.23
CA GLU A 507 18.84 -26.14 3.56
C GLU A 507 17.52 -25.55 3.03
N ARG A 508 16.81 -26.32 2.18
CA ARG A 508 15.43 -26.03 1.78
C ARG A 508 14.46 -26.61 2.82
N TRP A 509 13.56 -25.79 3.35
CA TRP A 509 12.55 -26.24 4.32
C TRP A 509 11.29 -26.72 3.59
N PHE A 510 10.58 -27.68 4.18
CA PHE A 510 9.43 -28.31 3.53
C PHE A 510 8.15 -28.21 4.37
N THR A 511 7.01 -28.24 3.69
CA THR A 511 5.67 -28.19 4.30
C THR A 511 5.25 -29.57 4.77
N ASP A 512 4.52 -29.64 5.89
CA ASP A 512 3.95 -30.91 6.37
C ASP A 512 2.58 -31.16 5.72
N PRO A 513 2.40 -32.25 4.96
CA PRO A 513 1.16 -32.52 4.24
C PRO A 513 0.00 -32.97 5.15
N ARG A 514 0.26 -33.37 6.41
CA ARG A 514 -0.77 -33.85 7.35
C ARG A 514 -1.68 -32.72 7.86
N ILE A 515 -1.33 -31.47 7.57
CA ILE A 515 -2.18 -30.30 7.84
C ILE A 515 -2.32 -29.44 6.57
N PRO A 516 -3.43 -28.68 6.43
CA PRO A 516 -3.63 -27.81 5.28
C PRO A 516 -2.46 -26.83 5.06
N ALA A 517 -2.07 -26.61 3.80
CA ALA A 517 -1.01 -25.66 3.43
C ALA A 517 -1.27 -24.23 3.95
N LEU A 518 -2.55 -23.85 4.05
CA LEU A 518 -2.98 -22.56 4.62
C LEU A 518 -2.74 -22.42 6.12
N HIS A 519 -2.48 -23.52 6.85
CA HIS A 519 -2.25 -23.52 8.30
C HIS A 519 -0.75 -23.45 8.68
N GLN A 520 0.13 -23.27 7.70
CA GLN A 520 1.57 -23.14 7.88
C GLN A 520 2.13 -22.06 6.94
N LEU A 521 3.24 -21.41 7.32
CA LEU A 521 3.94 -20.47 6.43
C LEU A 521 4.93 -21.25 5.57
N PRO A 522 4.79 -21.26 4.23
CA PRO A 522 5.68 -22.03 3.37
C PRO A 522 7.05 -21.36 3.28
N ASP A 523 8.05 -22.11 2.81
CA ASP A 523 9.43 -21.63 2.73
C ASP A 523 9.58 -20.34 1.90
N ARG A 524 8.75 -20.23 0.85
CA ARG A 524 8.62 -19.06 -0.02
C ARG A 524 8.32 -17.76 0.73
N PHE A 525 7.60 -17.84 1.86
CA PHE A 525 7.35 -16.69 2.73
C PHE A 525 8.66 -16.06 3.19
N PHE A 526 9.59 -16.89 3.66
CA PHE A 526 10.89 -16.47 4.17
C PHE A 526 11.88 -16.13 3.05
N GLU A 527 11.74 -16.73 1.86
CA GLU A 527 12.56 -16.36 0.69
C GLU A 527 12.19 -14.99 0.08
N LYS A 528 10.93 -14.56 0.27
CA LYS A 528 10.35 -13.34 -0.34
C LYS A 528 9.90 -12.32 0.69
N ASP A 529 10.40 -12.39 1.90
CA ASP A 529 10.14 -11.43 2.98
C ASP A 529 11.02 -10.17 2.91
N ARG A 530 11.91 -10.07 1.91
CA ARG A 530 12.92 -8.99 1.78
C ARG A 530 14.02 -9.07 2.84
N GLN A 531 14.41 -10.29 3.23
CA GLN A 531 15.43 -10.57 4.26
C GLN A 531 15.05 -10.00 5.63
N ALA A 532 13.75 -9.88 5.90
CA ALA A 532 13.24 -9.32 7.14
C ALA A 532 13.41 -10.27 8.32
N PHE A 533 13.32 -11.58 8.07
CA PHE A 533 13.38 -12.63 9.08
C PHE A 533 14.28 -13.78 8.64
N ASP A 534 14.94 -14.37 9.61
CA ASP A 534 15.47 -15.70 9.48
C ASP A 534 14.40 -16.75 9.74
N LYS A 535 14.66 -17.96 9.23
CA LYS A 535 13.93 -19.18 9.57
C LYS A 535 14.34 -19.66 10.97
N GLY A 536 13.68 -19.13 12.00
CA GLY A 536 13.99 -19.43 13.39
C GLY A 536 13.40 -20.77 13.84
N HIS A 537 14.25 -21.71 14.26
CA HIS A 537 13.82 -22.99 14.82
C HIS A 537 13.21 -22.81 16.22
N LEU A 538 12.02 -23.37 16.46
CA LEU A 538 11.45 -23.48 17.82
C LEU A 538 12.00 -24.69 18.59
N VAL A 539 12.15 -25.82 17.89
CA VAL A 539 12.92 -27.01 18.30
C VAL A 539 14.20 -27.06 17.49
N ARG A 540 15.37 -27.03 18.13
CA ARG A 540 16.65 -26.99 17.41
C ARG A 540 16.98 -28.35 16.85
N ARG A 541 17.58 -28.36 15.66
CA ARG A 541 18.17 -29.57 15.05
C ARG A 541 19.06 -30.33 16.03
N ASP A 542 19.97 -29.61 16.68
CA ASP A 542 20.95 -30.23 17.58
C ASP A 542 20.31 -30.74 18.90
N ASP A 543 19.11 -30.27 19.28
CA ASP A 543 18.35 -30.79 20.43
C ASP A 543 17.70 -32.14 20.13
N VAL A 544 17.26 -32.40 18.90
CA VAL A 544 16.50 -33.61 18.56
C VAL A 544 17.27 -34.61 17.72
N ALA A 545 18.37 -34.23 17.07
CA ALA A 545 19.22 -35.16 16.33
C ALA A 545 19.98 -36.09 17.30
N TRP A 546 19.33 -37.16 17.76
CA TRP A 546 19.87 -38.25 18.58
C TRP A 546 19.05 -39.53 18.33
N GLY A 547 19.58 -40.68 18.72
CA GLY A 547 18.85 -41.94 18.60
C GLY A 547 19.70 -43.18 18.94
N LYS A 548 19.05 -44.34 19.03
CA LYS A 548 19.75 -45.63 19.21
C LYS A 548 20.39 -46.10 17.91
N THR A 549 19.89 -45.62 16.77
CA THR A 549 20.39 -45.94 15.43
C THR A 549 20.65 -44.68 14.62
N PHE A 550 21.53 -44.78 13.63
CA PHE A 550 21.79 -43.66 12.71
C PHE A 550 20.52 -43.22 11.94
N LYS A 551 19.65 -44.17 11.56
CA LYS A 551 18.41 -43.87 10.84
C LYS A 551 17.46 -43.02 11.67
N GLU A 552 17.36 -43.30 12.97
CA GLU A 552 16.58 -42.52 13.93
C GLU A 552 17.11 -41.09 14.05
N LEU A 553 18.44 -40.93 14.21
CA LEU A 553 19.09 -39.62 14.27
C LEU A 553 18.92 -38.81 12.98
N GLN A 554 19.13 -39.42 11.82
CA GLN A 554 18.96 -38.77 10.52
C GLN A 554 17.51 -38.31 10.30
N ARG A 555 16.55 -39.12 10.74
CA ARG A 555 15.13 -38.83 10.66
C ARG A 555 14.74 -37.64 11.54
N ALA A 556 15.21 -37.60 12.79
CA ALA A 556 15.02 -36.45 13.67
C ALA A 556 15.67 -35.17 13.13
N ASN A 557 16.83 -35.29 12.50
CA ASN A 557 17.48 -34.18 11.81
C ASN A 557 16.65 -33.65 10.64
N GLY A 558 16.09 -34.54 9.80
CA GLY A 558 15.20 -34.13 8.70
C GLY A 558 13.94 -33.46 9.22
N ASP A 559 13.31 -34.05 10.25
CA ASP A 559 12.05 -33.55 10.80
C ASP A 559 12.13 -32.10 11.33
N SER A 560 13.29 -31.66 11.84
CA SER A 560 13.44 -30.29 12.35
C SER A 560 13.29 -29.20 11.30
N PHE A 561 13.42 -29.53 10.00
CA PHE A 561 13.33 -28.59 8.87
C PHE A 561 11.91 -28.45 8.28
N HIS A 562 10.88 -29.02 8.91
CA HIS A 562 9.51 -28.70 8.55
C HIS A 562 9.19 -27.25 8.92
N VAL A 563 8.53 -26.52 8.03
CA VAL A 563 8.13 -25.12 8.30
C VAL A 563 7.14 -24.97 9.47
N THR A 564 6.52 -26.06 9.90
CA THR A 564 5.70 -26.14 11.12
C THR A 564 6.53 -25.90 12.40
N ASN A 565 7.84 -26.13 12.35
CA ASN A 565 8.80 -25.83 13.41
C ASN A 565 9.43 -24.42 13.28
N CYS A 566 9.04 -23.65 12.26
CA CYS A 566 9.62 -22.34 11.95
C CYS A 566 8.80 -21.19 12.54
N SER A 567 9.49 -20.14 13.04
CA SER A 567 8.87 -18.85 13.34
C SER A 567 9.72 -17.68 12.84
N PRO A 568 9.11 -16.57 12.36
CA PRO A 568 9.83 -15.39 11.89
C PRO A 568 10.61 -14.69 13.01
N GLN A 569 11.94 -14.71 12.90
CA GLN A 569 12.85 -14.15 13.89
C GLN A 569 13.85 -13.21 13.22
N VAL A 570 14.04 -12.00 13.73
CA VAL A 570 15.03 -11.07 13.15
C VAL A 570 16.46 -11.61 13.31
N ALA A 571 17.37 -11.29 12.39
CA ALA A 571 18.72 -11.87 12.37
C ALA A 571 19.52 -11.67 13.68
N GLY A 572 19.37 -10.51 14.34
CA GLY A 572 19.98 -10.24 15.65
C GLY A 572 19.40 -11.07 16.80
N PHE A 573 18.18 -11.59 16.66
CA PHE A 573 17.54 -12.52 17.60
C PHE A 573 17.96 -13.97 17.32
N ASN A 574 18.00 -14.38 16.05
CA ASN A 574 18.23 -15.76 15.63
C ASN A 574 19.72 -16.17 15.53
N ARG A 575 20.64 -15.27 15.12
CA ARG A 575 22.06 -15.61 14.80
C ARG A 575 23.08 -15.18 15.86
N ALA A 576 22.67 -14.50 16.93
CA ALA A 576 23.59 -13.91 17.90
C ALA A 576 24.40 -15.00 18.64
N ARG A 577 25.73 -14.98 18.46
CA ARG A 577 26.66 -15.98 19.00
C ARG A 577 27.04 -15.80 20.49
N GLN A 578 26.66 -14.71 21.15
CA GLN A 578 27.13 -14.44 22.53
C GLN A 578 26.10 -13.89 23.53
N LEU A 579 24.92 -13.40 23.12
CA LEU A 579 23.95 -12.81 24.06
C LEU A 579 22.48 -12.95 23.57
N ASN A 580 22.00 -14.17 23.29
CA ASN A 580 20.59 -14.56 23.05
C ASN A 580 20.54 -16.06 22.75
N TRP A 581 19.36 -16.66 22.47
CA TRP A 581 19.05 -18.09 22.17
C TRP A 581 20.20 -19.07 22.47
N GLY A 582 21.32 -19.04 21.76
CA GLY A 582 22.65 -19.59 22.16
C GLY A 582 23.08 -19.53 23.64
N ALA A 583 22.71 -18.54 24.44
CA ALA A 583 22.98 -18.49 25.88
C ALA A 583 22.03 -19.41 26.68
N LEU A 584 20.77 -19.53 26.24
CA LEU A 584 19.83 -20.54 26.71
C LEU A 584 20.25 -21.94 26.21
N GLU A 585 20.91 -22.03 25.05
CA GLU A 585 21.53 -23.26 24.54
C GLU A 585 22.71 -23.70 25.42
N ASN A 586 23.61 -22.79 25.81
CA ASN A 586 24.65 -23.09 26.80
C ASN A 586 24.06 -23.53 28.15
N PHE A 587 22.90 -22.98 28.55
CA PHE A 587 22.17 -23.41 29.74
C PHE A 587 21.60 -24.83 29.57
N VAL A 588 20.96 -25.13 28.44
CA VAL A 588 20.48 -26.49 28.10
C VAL A 588 21.64 -27.48 27.99
N ASP A 589 22.78 -27.09 27.41
CA ASP A 589 23.99 -27.89 27.31
C ASP A 589 24.63 -28.13 28.68
N THR A 590 24.61 -27.14 29.58
CA THR A 590 25.08 -27.30 30.97
C THR A 590 24.17 -28.24 31.78
N MET A 591 22.85 -28.14 31.59
CA MET A 591 21.87 -29.01 32.26
C MET A 591 21.88 -30.44 31.67
N SER A 592 22.13 -30.58 30.38
CA SER A 592 22.13 -31.86 29.63
C SER A 592 23.47 -32.57 29.59
N ALA A 593 24.60 -31.88 29.86
CA ALA A 593 25.90 -32.52 30.10
C ALA A 593 25.84 -33.56 31.25
N LYS A 594 24.75 -33.54 32.05
CA LYS A 594 24.43 -34.49 33.10
C LYS A 594 23.28 -35.46 32.78
N GLY A 595 22.57 -35.37 31.64
CA GLY A 595 21.46 -36.30 31.33
C GLY A 595 20.38 -35.81 30.34
N ARG A 596 19.15 -36.28 30.56
CA ARG A 596 17.96 -36.07 29.71
C ARG A 596 17.17 -34.82 30.14
N VAL A 597 16.63 -34.07 29.19
CA VAL A 597 15.72 -32.93 29.46
C VAL A 597 14.50 -32.94 28.55
N SER A 598 13.40 -32.34 29.01
CA SER A 598 12.22 -32.03 28.21
C SER A 598 12.10 -30.52 28.02
N LEU A 599 11.83 -30.10 26.80
CA LEU A 599 11.77 -28.69 26.39
C LEU A 599 10.37 -28.38 25.87
N PHE A 600 9.81 -27.25 26.29
CA PHE A 600 8.59 -26.69 25.70
C PHE A 600 8.89 -25.28 25.20
N SER A 601 8.46 -24.94 23.99
CA SER A 601 8.69 -23.59 23.45
C SER A 601 7.55 -23.12 22.57
N GLY A 602 7.43 -21.81 22.39
CA GLY A 602 6.50 -21.24 21.43
C GLY A 602 6.59 -19.72 21.35
N PRO A 603 5.98 -19.12 20.32
CA PRO A 603 5.70 -17.69 20.29
C PRO A 603 4.64 -17.31 21.34
N LEU A 604 4.71 -16.07 21.82
CA LEU A 604 3.66 -15.47 22.64
C LEU A 604 2.80 -14.60 21.74
N PHE A 605 1.59 -15.08 21.45
CA PHE A 605 0.65 -14.39 20.58
C PHE A 605 -0.05 -13.26 21.32
N LYS A 606 0.15 -12.03 20.84
CA LYS A 606 -0.54 -10.84 21.34
C LYS A 606 -1.51 -10.31 20.29
N ASP A 607 -2.64 -9.77 20.74
CA ASP A 607 -3.59 -9.06 19.85
C ASP A 607 -2.96 -7.82 19.20
N SER A 608 -1.84 -7.33 19.77
CA SER A 608 -1.05 -6.23 19.24
C SER A 608 0.07 -6.65 18.29
N ASP A 609 0.27 -7.95 18.03
CA ASP A 609 1.29 -8.43 17.09
C ASP A 609 1.04 -7.79 15.71
N ARG A 610 2.09 -7.23 15.11
CA ARG A 610 1.96 -6.45 13.88
C ARG A 610 1.85 -7.39 12.67
N GLY A 611 0.95 -7.07 11.75
CA GLY A 611 0.88 -7.74 10.45
C GLY A 611 2.11 -7.42 9.60
N PHE A 612 2.76 -8.46 9.10
CA PHE A 612 3.85 -8.35 8.15
C PHE A 612 3.42 -8.89 6.79
N HIS A 613 3.61 -8.08 5.76
CA HIS A 613 3.27 -8.43 4.38
C HIS A 613 4.40 -9.23 3.73
N GLY A 614 4.17 -10.54 3.56
CA GLY A 614 5.07 -11.46 2.86
C GLY A 614 4.45 -12.02 1.58
N VAL A 615 5.06 -13.08 1.03
CA VAL A 615 4.57 -13.78 -0.16
C VAL A 615 4.58 -15.28 0.10
N ASP A 616 3.42 -15.94 0.14
CA ASP A 616 3.34 -17.40 0.22
C ASP A 616 3.17 -18.03 -1.18
N GLN A 617 2.78 -19.31 -1.24
CA GLN A 617 2.62 -20.04 -2.50
C GLN A 617 1.45 -19.53 -3.35
N GLU A 618 0.46 -18.87 -2.74
CA GLU A 618 -0.74 -18.34 -3.42
C GLU A 618 -0.61 -16.84 -3.75
N GLY A 619 0.37 -16.15 -3.15
CA GLY A 619 0.69 -14.76 -3.49
C GLY A 619 0.98 -13.91 -2.26
N LYS A 620 0.56 -12.64 -2.27
CA LYS A 620 0.77 -11.74 -1.13
C LYS A 620 -0.02 -12.25 0.08
N THR A 621 0.62 -12.31 1.23
CA THR A 621 0.02 -12.80 2.47
C THR A 621 0.39 -11.90 3.64
N VAL A 622 -0.38 -11.94 4.72
CA VAL A 622 -0.09 -11.20 5.96
C VAL A 622 0.06 -12.17 7.10
N ALA A 623 1.25 -12.21 7.71
CA ALA A 623 1.53 -12.99 8.91
C ALA A 623 1.64 -12.06 10.12
N LEU A 624 0.94 -12.36 11.22
CA LEU A 624 1.10 -11.62 12.48
C LEU A 624 2.39 -12.05 13.16
N ILE A 625 3.36 -11.14 13.26
CA ILE A 625 4.71 -11.47 13.74
C ILE A 625 4.76 -11.35 15.27
N PRO A 626 5.07 -12.44 15.99
CA PRO A 626 5.19 -12.41 17.44
C PRO A 626 6.39 -11.56 17.85
N THR A 627 6.17 -10.65 18.81
CA THR A 627 7.24 -9.82 19.40
C THR A 627 7.94 -10.49 20.57
N GLU A 628 7.38 -11.59 21.08
CA GLU A 628 7.91 -12.34 22.21
C GLU A 628 7.81 -13.85 21.98
N TYR A 629 8.72 -14.60 22.60
CA TYR A 629 8.81 -16.05 22.61
C TYR A 629 8.99 -16.54 24.04
N TRP A 630 8.64 -17.79 24.29
CA TRP A 630 8.81 -18.42 25.59
C TRP A 630 9.47 -19.80 25.46
N LYS A 631 10.16 -20.20 26.53
CA LYS A 631 10.77 -21.52 26.64
C LYS A 631 10.70 -22.00 28.09
N VAL A 632 10.31 -23.26 28.27
CA VAL A 632 10.26 -23.97 29.55
C VAL A 632 11.17 -25.18 29.45
N ILE A 633 12.02 -25.35 30.45
CA ILE A 633 12.99 -26.45 30.53
C ILE A 633 12.65 -27.27 31.75
N ALA A 634 12.47 -28.58 31.55
CA ALA A 634 12.23 -29.55 32.62
C ALA A 634 13.36 -30.58 32.64
N ALA A 635 14.02 -30.73 33.79
CA ALA A 635 15.13 -31.65 34.00
C ALA A 635 14.98 -32.38 35.33
N VAL A 636 15.57 -33.57 35.44
CA VAL A 636 15.62 -34.32 36.71
C VAL A 636 17.04 -34.30 37.26
N GLU A 637 17.22 -33.74 38.45
CA GLU A 637 18.47 -33.77 39.20
C GLU A 637 18.21 -34.40 40.56
N ASP A 638 19.04 -35.36 40.98
CA ASP A 638 18.89 -36.13 42.22
C ASP A 638 17.49 -36.74 42.44
N GLY A 639 16.85 -37.19 41.35
CA GLY A 639 15.51 -37.80 41.37
C GLY A 639 14.35 -36.80 41.56
N LYS A 640 14.62 -35.50 41.52
CA LYS A 640 13.60 -34.43 41.60
C LYS A 640 13.48 -33.68 40.28
N LEU A 641 12.23 -33.40 39.90
CA LEU A 641 11.93 -32.57 38.73
C LEU A 641 12.17 -31.10 39.06
N ASN A 642 12.91 -30.41 38.21
CA ASN A 642 13.16 -28.97 38.25
C ASN A 642 12.68 -28.33 36.95
N THR A 643 11.96 -27.22 37.04
CA THR A 643 11.37 -26.49 35.92
C THR A 643 11.82 -25.03 35.90
N TYR A 644 12.18 -24.52 34.72
CA TYR A 644 12.65 -23.16 34.50
C TYR A 644 11.90 -22.53 33.33
N ALA A 645 11.36 -21.32 33.50
CA ALA A 645 10.57 -20.62 32.49
C ALA A 645 11.18 -19.26 32.12
N PHE A 646 11.22 -18.97 30.80
CA PHE A 646 11.87 -17.80 30.23
C PHE A 646 10.97 -17.11 29.20
N ILE A 647 11.06 -15.78 29.14
CA ILE A 647 10.52 -14.97 28.05
C ILE A 647 11.68 -14.30 27.31
N LEU A 648 11.63 -14.37 25.98
CA LEU A 648 12.54 -13.70 25.07
C LEU A 648 11.74 -12.68 24.24
N LYS A 649 12.28 -11.49 24.01
CA LYS A 649 11.61 -10.44 23.23
C LYS A 649 12.45 -10.07 22.02
N GLN A 650 11.82 -9.83 20.87
CA GLN A 650 12.46 -9.25 19.68
C GLN A 650 11.90 -7.86 19.38
N ASP A 651 12.78 -6.91 19.07
CA ASP A 651 12.38 -5.58 18.60
C ASP A 651 12.15 -5.60 17.08
N VAL A 652 10.90 -5.31 16.70
CA VAL A 652 10.45 -5.24 15.30
C VAL A 652 10.11 -3.81 14.88
N SER A 653 10.41 -2.81 15.72
CA SER A 653 10.16 -1.38 15.47
C SER A 653 11.06 -0.82 14.36
N GLY A 654 12.30 -1.30 14.28
CA GLY A 654 13.30 -0.95 13.27
C GLY A 654 13.10 -1.60 11.89
N ILE A 655 12.06 -2.41 11.70
CA ILE A 655 11.72 -2.98 10.38
C ILE A 655 10.97 -1.90 9.56
N ARG A 656 11.70 -0.87 9.14
CA ARG A 656 11.41 0.04 8.02
C ARG A 656 12.70 0.18 7.20
N TYR A 657 12.56 0.27 5.87
CA TYR A 657 13.65 0.25 4.88
C TYR A 657 14.95 0.95 5.36
N THR A 658 16.03 0.16 5.39
CA THR A 658 17.46 0.47 5.62
C THR A 658 17.97 0.78 7.04
N GLU A 659 18.54 -0.29 7.63
CA GLU A 659 19.70 -0.42 8.54
C GLU A 659 19.68 -0.01 10.04
N ALA A 660 20.29 -0.95 10.80
CA ALA A 660 20.79 -1.00 12.19
C ALA A 660 19.80 -1.10 13.38
N ILE A 661 19.90 -2.23 14.09
CA ILE A 661 19.19 -2.63 15.32
C ILE A 661 19.96 -2.09 16.55
N PRO A 662 19.30 -1.52 17.58
CA PRO A 662 19.95 -1.18 18.84
C PRO A 662 20.33 -2.41 19.70
N ASP A 663 21.52 -2.37 20.32
CA ASP A 663 22.16 -3.46 21.08
C ASP A 663 21.64 -3.66 22.53
N LYS A 664 20.34 -3.84 22.79
CA LYS A 664 19.91 -4.17 24.16
C LYS A 664 18.83 -5.24 24.28
N TRP A 665 19.21 -6.35 24.94
CA TRP A 665 18.40 -7.55 25.19
C TRP A 665 18.36 -7.85 26.69
N GLU A 666 17.23 -8.37 27.19
CA GLU A 666 17.07 -8.84 28.57
C GLU A 666 16.31 -10.18 28.55
N PRO A 667 17.00 -11.34 28.66
CA PRO A 667 16.31 -12.57 29.02
C PRO A 667 15.70 -12.40 30.42
N LEU A 668 14.43 -12.73 30.57
CA LEU A 668 13.69 -12.59 31.83
C LEU A 668 13.27 -13.99 32.29
N MET A 669 13.84 -14.46 33.39
CA MET A 669 13.29 -15.62 34.10
C MET A 669 11.98 -15.20 34.74
N VAL A 670 10.93 -16.00 34.59
CA VAL A 670 9.59 -15.72 35.12
C VAL A 670 9.04 -16.96 35.83
N ALA A 671 8.10 -16.76 36.75
CA ALA A 671 7.34 -17.88 37.29
C ALA A 671 6.55 -18.59 36.18
N LEU A 672 6.44 -19.91 36.26
CA LEU A 672 5.67 -20.71 35.29
C LEU A 672 4.20 -20.31 35.27
N SER A 673 3.64 -19.93 36.43
CA SER A 673 2.28 -19.39 36.55
C SER A 673 2.10 -18.07 35.80
N ALA A 674 3.06 -17.14 35.94
CA ALA A 674 3.03 -15.87 35.21
C ALA A 674 3.20 -16.06 33.70
N LEU A 675 4.01 -17.05 33.29
CA LEU A 675 4.13 -17.41 31.88
C LEU A 675 2.80 -18.00 31.35
N GLU A 676 2.18 -18.92 32.07
CA GLU A 676 0.90 -19.53 31.68
C GLU A 676 -0.23 -18.49 31.55
N GLU A 677 -0.29 -17.51 32.45
CA GLU A 677 -1.21 -16.37 32.37
C GLU A 677 -0.97 -15.47 31.16
N ARG A 678 0.30 -15.32 30.74
CA ARG A 678 0.66 -14.55 29.55
C ARG A 678 0.37 -15.28 28.25
N ILE A 679 0.64 -16.59 28.20
CA ILE A 679 0.32 -17.41 27.02
C ILE A 679 -1.19 -17.48 26.81
N ARG A 680 -1.97 -17.58 27.91
CA ARG A 680 -3.44 -17.71 27.94
C ARG A 680 -4.02 -18.95 27.29
N LEU A 681 -3.33 -19.55 26.33
CA LEU A 681 -3.81 -20.62 25.45
C LEU A 681 -3.39 -22.03 25.89
N VAL A 682 -2.29 -22.16 26.63
CA VAL A 682 -1.82 -23.45 27.17
C VAL A 682 -1.96 -23.51 28.68
N LYS A 683 -1.98 -24.72 29.22
CA LYS A 683 -1.88 -24.99 30.65
C LYS A 683 -0.89 -26.14 30.88
N PHE A 684 0.12 -25.87 31.72
CA PHE A 684 1.14 -26.83 32.10
C PHE A 684 0.64 -27.75 33.22
N ALA A 685 1.22 -28.95 33.26
CA ALA A 685 0.90 -29.93 34.28
C ALA A 685 1.25 -29.41 35.68
N ALA A 686 0.45 -29.79 36.69
CA ALA A 686 0.72 -29.41 38.08
C ALA A 686 2.10 -29.87 38.58
N ALA A 687 2.67 -30.94 37.99
CA ALA A 687 4.02 -31.40 38.30
C ALA A 687 5.10 -30.37 37.94
N LEU A 688 4.94 -29.66 36.81
CA LEU A 688 5.86 -28.60 36.37
C LEU A 688 5.75 -27.36 37.28
N HIS A 689 4.52 -26.99 37.66
CA HIS A 689 4.29 -25.87 38.60
C HIS A 689 4.89 -26.12 39.98
N ARG A 690 4.80 -27.35 40.51
CA ARG A 690 5.45 -27.71 41.79
C ARG A 690 6.98 -27.76 41.70
N ALA A 691 7.51 -27.91 40.49
CA ALA A 691 8.93 -27.98 40.19
C ALA A 691 9.52 -26.63 39.77
N ASP A 692 8.73 -25.55 39.72
CA ASP A 692 9.18 -24.22 39.32
C ASP A 692 10.26 -23.69 40.26
N GLN A 693 11.40 -23.32 39.70
CA GLN A 693 12.55 -22.83 40.46
C GLN A 693 12.57 -21.30 40.60
N PHE A 694 11.62 -20.57 40.01
CA PHE A 694 11.56 -19.12 40.13
C PHE A 694 11.42 -18.66 41.61
N GLY A 695 12.37 -17.84 42.07
CA GLY A 695 12.41 -17.34 43.45
C GLY A 695 12.96 -18.32 44.49
N THR A 696 13.59 -19.42 44.06
CA THR A 696 14.34 -20.35 44.94
C THR A 696 15.83 -20.06 44.90
N ASP A 697 16.57 -20.35 45.97
CA ASP A 697 18.04 -20.20 45.99
C ASP A 697 18.74 -20.98 44.86
N HIS A 698 18.20 -22.15 44.52
CA HIS A 698 18.70 -22.98 43.42
C HIS A 698 18.44 -22.32 42.05
N GLY A 699 17.22 -21.82 41.81
CA GLY A 699 16.89 -21.07 40.60
C GLY A 699 17.63 -19.75 40.48
N GLU A 700 17.90 -19.06 41.59
CA GLU A 700 18.71 -17.85 41.63
C GLU A 700 20.18 -18.12 41.34
N ALA A 701 20.75 -19.19 41.88
CA ALA A 701 22.12 -19.62 41.57
C ALA A 701 22.26 -19.99 40.08
N VAL A 702 21.27 -20.69 39.52
CA VAL A 702 21.18 -21.02 38.09
C VAL A 702 21.07 -19.75 37.23
N ARG A 703 20.21 -18.81 37.62
CA ARG A 703 20.03 -17.51 36.96
C ARG A 703 21.30 -16.66 36.98
N ALA A 704 21.99 -16.62 38.12
CA ALA A 704 23.22 -15.85 38.32
C ALA A 704 24.40 -16.44 37.53
N ALA A 705 24.51 -17.77 37.48
CA ALA A 705 25.51 -18.45 36.65
C ALA A 705 25.29 -18.23 35.14
N SER A 706 24.07 -17.83 34.75
CA SER A 706 23.64 -17.67 33.35
C SER A 706 23.45 -16.20 32.90
N GLY A 707 23.46 -15.23 33.82
CA GLY A 707 23.41 -13.77 33.52
C GLY A 707 22.04 -13.16 33.17
N ILE A 708 20.93 -13.49 33.87
CA ILE A 708 19.51 -13.15 33.51
C ILE A 708 18.79 -12.26 34.58
N GLU A 709 17.95 -11.25 34.20
CA GLU A 709 17.23 -10.27 35.09
C GLU A 709 15.75 -10.63 35.48
N ALA A 710 15.06 -9.88 36.37
CA ALA A 710 13.69 -10.18 36.95
C ALA A 710 12.67 -9.00 36.94
N VAL A 711 11.33 -9.28 36.99
CA VAL A 711 10.20 -8.43 36.47
C VAL A 711 9.39 -7.56 37.48
N THR A 712 9.68 -7.49 38.77
CA THR A 712 8.69 -6.97 39.77
C THR A 712 8.28 -5.48 39.70
N ASP A 713 8.96 -4.63 38.91
CA ASP A 713 8.82 -3.16 39.05
C ASP A 713 7.90 -2.43 38.03
N ALA A 714 7.34 -3.07 37.00
CA ALA A 714 6.78 -2.36 35.83
C ALA A 714 5.23 -2.19 35.72
N LEU A 715 4.40 -2.78 36.58
CA LEU A 715 2.96 -3.01 36.27
C LEU A 715 1.91 -2.05 36.89
N ARG A 716 2.26 -0.86 37.40
CA ARG A 716 1.31 -0.06 38.22
C ARG A 716 0.67 1.23 37.63
N SER A 717 0.79 1.57 36.34
CA SER A 717 0.11 2.78 35.80
C SER A 717 0.12 2.74 34.26
N LYS A 718 -0.92 2.96 33.43
CA LYS A 718 -2.30 3.49 33.49
C LYS A 718 -3.06 3.02 32.22
N SER A 719 -4.40 2.98 32.29
CA SER A 719 -5.42 2.62 31.25
C SER A 719 -5.75 3.78 30.27
N SER A 720 -6.49 3.64 29.14
CA SER A 720 -7.99 3.59 29.08
C SER A 720 -8.61 3.12 27.72
N ARG A 721 -9.88 2.65 27.75
CA ARG A 721 -10.85 2.48 26.62
C ARG A 721 -12.23 2.97 27.12
N ARG A 722 -13.05 3.64 26.27
CA ARG A 722 -14.32 4.34 26.61
C ARG A 722 -15.61 3.50 26.60
N ARG A 723 -16.74 4.03 27.12
CA ARG A 723 -18.04 3.32 27.34
C ARG A 723 -19.19 3.87 26.46
N ILE A 724 -20.30 3.12 26.37
CA ILE A 724 -21.52 3.41 25.57
C ILE A 724 -22.15 4.81 25.83
N ASP A 725 -22.01 5.37 27.03
CA ASP A 725 -22.50 6.73 27.32
C ASP A 725 -21.79 7.81 26.47
N ASP A 726 -20.58 7.51 25.98
CA ASP A 726 -19.76 8.41 25.17
C ASP A 726 -20.23 8.51 23.71
N ALA A 727 -20.95 7.51 23.19
CA ALA A 727 -21.54 7.53 21.85
C ALA A 727 -22.66 8.57 21.67
N ARG A 728 -23.30 8.96 22.78
CA ARG A 728 -24.27 10.06 22.82
C ARG A 728 -23.58 11.42 22.71
N LEU A 729 -22.25 11.45 22.68
CA LEU A 729 -21.41 12.64 22.46
C LEU A 729 -20.94 12.80 21.00
N GLY A 730 -21.48 12.02 20.04
CA GLY A 730 -21.18 12.17 18.62
C GLY A 730 -19.94 11.40 18.14
N PRO A 731 -19.75 11.24 16.81
CA PRO A 731 -18.80 10.27 16.27
C PRO A 731 -17.34 10.79 16.20
N LYS A 732 -16.27 10.09 16.67
CA LYS A 732 -14.82 10.42 16.53
C LYS A 732 -14.47 10.87 15.13
N THR A 733 -14.03 12.10 14.96
CA THR A 733 -13.53 12.56 13.67
C THR A 733 -12.02 12.50 13.62
N PHE A 734 -11.50 12.54 12.41
CA PHE A 734 -10.07 12.39 12.15
C PHE A 734 -9.61 13.54 11.28
N ARG A 735 -8.45 14.12 11.60
CA ARG A 735 -7.84 15.19 10.79
C ARG A 735 -7.47 14.73 9.37
N ASP A 736 -7.52 13.42 9.10
CA ASP A 736 -7.31 12.81 7.79
C ASP A 736 -8.62 12.77 6.96
N PRO A 737 -8.67 13.44 5.78
CA PRO A 737 -9.85 13.49 4.92
C PRO A 737 -10.38 12.12 4.46
N ALA A 738 -9.53 11.10 4.31
CA ALA A 738 -9.94 9.76 3.89
C ALA A 738 -10.57 8.96 5.05
N LEU A 739 -10.11 9.19 6.28
CA LEU A 739 -10.72 8.61 7.49
C LEU A 739 -12.04 9.28 7.84
N SER A 740 -12.13 10.59 7.66
CA SER A 740 -13.39 11.32 7.77
C SER A 740 -14.40 10.84 6.72
N LEU A 741 -13.98 10.52 5.48
CA LEU A 741 -14.79 9.90 4.43
C LEU A 741 -15.27 8.47 4.75
N PHE A 742 -14.50 7.69 5.50
CA PHE A 742 -14.87 6.33 5.92
C PHE A 742 -15.77 6.31 7.15
N GLN A 743 -15.48 7.14 8.15
CA GLN A 743 -16.34 7.37 9.29
C GLN A 743 -17.69 7.93 8.85
N SER A 744 -17.70 8.67 7.74
CA SER A 744 -18.89 8.91 6.96
C SER A 744 -19.55 7.59 6.74
N ALA A 745 -19.02 6.74 5.85
CA ALA A 745 -19.54 5.45 5.35
C ALA A 745 -20.31 4.57 6.34
N ALA A 746 -20.02 4.68 7.63
CA ALA A 746 -20.70 3.96 8.69
C ALA A 746 -21.95 4.66 9.28
N ALA A 747 -22.04 5.99 9.31
CA ALA A 747 -23.07 6.73 10.05
C ALA A 747 -24.44 6.88 9.34
N THR A 748 -24.51 7.28 8.06
CA THR A 748 -25.68 7.12 7.17
C THR A 748 -26.12 5.66 7.01
N PHE A 749 -25.24 4.68 7.27
CA PHE A 749 -25.53 3.25 7.18
C PHE A 749 -26.34 2.84 8.41
N ALA A 750 -25.80 3.20 9.58
CA ALA A 750 -26.46 3.06 10.87
C ALA A 750 -27.84 3.74 10.88
N ARG A 751 -27.96 4.93 10.26
CA ARG A 751 -29.23 5.68 10.17
C ARG A 751 -30.25 5.07 9.20
N SER A 752 -29.84 4.53 8.06
CA SER A 752 -30.77 3.85 7.13
C SER A 752 -31.35 2.57 7.73
N GLU A 753 -30.57 1.85 8.52
CA GLU A 753 -31.03 0.68 9.26
C GLU A 753 -31.92 1.04 10.47
N ALA A 754 -31.60 2.11 11.21
CA ALA A 754 -32.44 2.63 12.28
C ALA A 754 -33.81 3.15 11.78
N ALA A 755 -33.85 3.77 10.59
CA ALA A 755 -35.09 4.22 9.96
C ALA A 755 -35.97 3.06 9.45
N ARG A 756 -35.37 1.94 9.02
CA ARG A 756 -36.09 0.70 8.66
C ARG A 756 -36.69 -0.02 9.86
N THR A 757 -36.14 0.18 11.04
CA THR A 757 -36.53 -0.49 12.29
C THR A 757 -37.44 0.34 13.19
N ALA A 758 -37.83 1.56 12.77
CA ALA A 758 -38.69 2.50 13.49
C ALA A 758 -40.13 1.96 13.73
N SER A 759 -40.26 1.04 14.68
CA SER A 759 -41.53 0.65 15.31
C SER A 759 -41.40 0.43 16.83
N THR A 760 -40.20 0.56 17.42
CA THR A 760 -39.97 0.36 18.85
C THR A 760 -39.09 1.46 19.44
N HIS A 761 -39.33 1.78 20.72
CA HIS A 761 -38.72 2.88 21.49
C HIS A 761 -37.19 2.75 21.75
N GLU A 762 -36.50 1.76 21.15
CA GLU A 762 -35.07 1.44 21.33
C GLU A 762 -34.13 2.11 20.30
N SER A 763 -34.67 2.86 19.33
CA SER A 763 -33.95 3.31 18.12
C SER A 763 -32.78 4.29 18.32
N LEU A 764 -32.49 4.74 19.54
CA LEU A 764 -31.41 5.70 19.85
C LEU A 764 -30.14 5.03 20.40
N SER A 765 -30.20 3.83 21.00
CA SER A 765 -29.01 3.13 21.51
C SER A 765 -28.23 2.43 20.39
N ASP A 766 -28.94 1.88 19.41
CA ASP A 766 -28.36 1.12 18.30
C ASP A 766 -27.56 1.98 17.32
N SER A 767 -28.00 3.22 17.08
CA SER A 767 -27.24 4.19 16.26
C SER A 767 -25.92 4.62 16.92
N SER A 768 -25.87 4.57 18.25
CA SER A 768 -24.75 5.00 19.08
C SER A 768 -23.65 3.94 19.15
N GLU A 769 -24.00 2.65 19.26
CA GLU A 769 -23.05 1.53 19.20
C GLU A 769 -22.32 1.46 17.84
N PHE A 770 -23.04 1.72 16.75
CA PHE A 770 -22.46 1.76 15.40
C PHE A 770 -21.46 2.86 15.15
N ILE A 771 -21.72 4.02 15.73
CA ILE A 771 -20.83 5.16 15.68
C ILE A 771 -19.51 4.78 16.36
N LEU A 772 -19.54 4.22 17.57
CA LEU A 772 -18.34 3.81 18.31
C LEU A 772 -17.48 2.77 17.58
N GLU A 773 -18.08 1.83 16.83
CA GLU A 773 -17.31 0.82 16.09
C GLU A 773 -16.66 1.37 14.81
N ALA A 774 -17.30 2.34 14.13
CA ALA A 774 -16.73 3.01 12.96
C ALA A 774 -15.53 3.89 13.32
N GLU A 775 -15.63 4.56 14.45
CA GLU A 775 -14.56 5.33 15.07
C GLU A 775 -13.36 4.47 15.44
N GLN A 776 -13.60 3.31 16.06
CA GLN A 776 -12.53 2.42 16.44
C GLN A 776 -11.83 1.83 15.20
N ALA A 777 -12.55 1.59 14.10
CA ALA A 777 -11.96 1.18 12.83
C ALA A 777 -11.07 2.28 12.19
N CYS A 778 -11.41 3.56 12.37
CA CYS A 778 -10.54 4.66 11.97
C CYS A 778 -9.32 4.85 12.89
N GLU A 779 -9.47 4.68 14.20
CA GLU A 779 -8.35 4.68 15.16
C GLU A 779 -7.38 3.51 14.93
N GLU A 780 -7.91 2.34 14.57
CA GLU A 780 -7.12 1.19 14.13
C GLU A 780 -6.33 1.54 12.85
N ARG A 781 -6.88 2.31 11.92
CA ARG A 781 -6.16 2.80 10.73
C ARG A 781 -5.10 3.87 11.04
N LEU A 782 -5.33 4.80 11.97
CA LEU A 782 -4.32 5.76 12.45
C LEU A 782 -3.20 5.11 13.25
N SER A 783 -3.52 4.05 13.99
CA SER A 783 -2.55 3.22 14.70
C SER A 783 -1.90 2.12 13.83
N GLY A 784 -2.32 2.00 12.56
CA GLY A 784 -1.74 1.09 11.57
C GLY A 784 -2.13 -0.40 11.70
N ARG A 785 -3.25 -0.70 12.35
CA ARG A 785 -3.87 -2.04 12.48
C ARG A 785 -5.01 -2.18 11.45
N GLU A 786 -4.88 -3.08 10.48
CA GLU A 786 -6.01 -3.51 9.63
C GLU A 786 -6.06 -5.04 9.55
N GLY A 787 -7.22 -5.62 9.83
CA GLY A 787 -7.58 -7.03 9.63
C GLY A 787 -9.02 -7.17 9.11
N ILE A 788 -9.31 -8.23 8.34
CA ILE A 788 -10.59 -8.45 7.64
C ILE A 788 -11.41 -9.62 8.25
N LEU A 789 -12.69 -9.31 8.51
CA LEU A 789 -13.99 -10.04 8.51
C LEU A 789 -14.19 -11.47 9.08
N ILE A 790 -15.28 -11.59 9.84
CA ILE A 790 -15.93 -12.79 10.42
C ILE A 790 -17.12 -13.20 9.52
N ASP A 791 -17.29 -14.50 9.31
CA ASP A 791 -18.36 -15.15 8.54
C ASP A 791 -19.67 -15.30 9.34
N GLY A 792 -20.82 -15.17 8.67
CA GLY A 792 -22.13 -14.98 9.28
C GLY A 792 -22.89 -16.26 9.57
N ARG A 793 -23.15 -16.58 10.85
CA ARG A 793 -24.24 -17.51 11.26
C ARG A 793 -24.94 -17.20 12.58
N GLU A 794 -24.65 -16.09 13.24
CA GLU A 794 -25.48 -15.61 14.37
C GLU A 794 -26.23 -14.35 13.97
N ALA A 795 -27.42 -14.16 14.57
CA ALA A 795 -28.20 -12.95 14.41
C ALA A 795 -27.34 -11.78 14.92
N LEU A 796 -26.63 -11.12 14.00
CA LEU A 796 -25.72 -10.02 14.29
C LEU A 796 -26.46 -9.02 15.17
N ASN A 797 -25.89 -8.69 16.33
CA ASN A 797 -26.42 -7.57 17.10
C ASN A 797 -26.31 -6.31 16.24
N VAL A 798 -27.02 -5.24 16.62
CA VAL A 798 -27.13 -4.09 15.72
C VAL A 798 -25.74 -3.58 15.37
N GLY A 799 -24.84 -3.31 16.33
CA GLY A 799 -23.41 -2.94 16.15
C GLY A 799 -22.59 -3.73 15.10
N GLN A 800 -22.70 -5.05 15.07
CA GLN A 800 -21.96 -5.89 14.11
C GLN A 800 -22.42 -5.70 12.65
N ARG A 801 -23.62 -5.15 12.39
CA ARG A 801 -24.15 -4.95 11.03
C ARG A 801 -23.63 -3.70 10.30
N ALA A 802 -23.12 -2.66 10.97
CA ALA A 802 -22.56 -1.44 10.35
C ALA A 802 -21.06 -1.48 10.31
N ALA A 803 -20.39 -2.15 11.25
CA ALA A 803 -18.98 -2.51 11.06
C ALA A 803 -18.79 -3.36 9.79
N LEU A 804 -19.73 -4.28 9.54
CA LEU A 804 -19.79 -5.05 8.28
C LEU A 804 -20.00 -4.13 7.06
N CYS A 805 -20.82 -3.09 7.18
CA CYS A 805 -21.30 -2.34 6.01
C CYS A 805 -20.56 -1.04 5.72
N ALA A 806 -19.84 -0.50 6.70
CA ALA A 806 -18.72 0.42 6.50
C ALA A 806 -17.56 -0.28 5.76
N ARG A 807 -17.24 -1.54 6.13
CA ARG A 807 -16.21 -2.35 5.46
C ARG A 807 -16.59 -2.66 4.01
N LEU A 808 -17.83 -3.08 3.75
CA LEU A 808 -18.35 -3.29 2.39
C LEU A 808 -18.42 -1.99 1.59
N GLY A 809 -18.81 -0.85 2.19
CA GLY A 809 -18.79 0.47 1.54
C GLY A 809 -17.38 0.94 1.12
N LEU A 810 -16.36 0.73 1.95
CA LEU A 810 -14.96 1.03 1.66
C LEU A 810 -14.36 0.09 0.61
N GLN A 811 -14.69 -1.21 0.67
CA GLN A 811 -14.30 -2.18 -0.34
C GLN A 811 -14.97 -1.88 -1.69
N LEU A 812 -16.23 -1.44 -1.71
CA LEU A 812 -16.95 -1.01 -2.92
C LEU A 812 -16.31 0.22 -3.55
N MET A 813 -15.99 1.22 -2.73
CA MET A 813 -15.25 2.43 -3.13
C MET A 813 -13.90 2.09 -3.75
N MET A 814 -13.09 1.27 -3.05
CA MET A 814 -11.77 0.83 -3.50
C MET A 814 -11.87 -0.01 -4.78
N ALA A 815 -12.89 -0.86 -4.91
CA ALA A 815 -13.18 -1.63 -6.11
C ALA A 815 -13.60 -0.72 -7.29
N LYS A 816 -14.45 0.29 -7.08
CA LYS A 816 -14.83 1.28 -8.12
C LYS A 816 -13.67 2.19 -8.54
N LEU A 817 -12.82 2.63 -7.60
CA LEU A 817 -11.59 3.41 -7.86
C LEU A 817 -10.53 2.60 -8.61
N ALA A 818 -10.42 1.30 -8.33
CA ALA A 818 -9.56 0.38 -9.06
C ALA A 818 -10.10 0.03 -10.47
N GLY A 819 -11.36 0.37 -10.77
CA GLY A 819 -12.09 -0.08 -11.97
C GLY A 819 -12.47 -1.57 -11.93
N ASN A 820 -12.39 -2.20 -10.76
CA ASN A 820 -12.76 -3.59 -10.50
C ASN A 820 -14.28 -3.69 -10.36
N THR A 821 -14.98 -3.68 -11.49
CA THR A 821 -16.45 -3.68 -11.55
C THR A 821 -17.06 -4.98 -11.06
N ALA A 822 -16.37 -6.12 -11.16
CA ALA A 822 -16.82 -7.40 -10.61
C ALA A 822 -16.86 -7.38 -9.08
N ALA A 823 -15.78 -6.97 -8.41
CA ALA A 823 -15.79 -6.80 -6.96
C ALA A 823 -16.76 -5.70 -6.53
N ALA A 824 -16.88 -4.61 -7.30
CA ALA A 824 -17.86 -3.56 -7.00
C ALA A 824 -19.31 -4.04 -7.14
N LYS A 825 -19.61 -4.88 -8.14
CA LYS A 825 -20.95 -5.37 -8.43
C LYS A 825 -21.34 -6.57 -7.55
N GLU A 826 -20.36 -7.36 -7.13
CA GLU A 826 -20.51 -8.43 -6.14
C GLU A 826 -20.74 -7.84 -4.75
N ILE A 827 -20.03 -6.76 -4.39
CA ILE A 827 -20.30 -5.99 -3.17
C ILE A 827 -21.65 -5.23 -3.28
N GLU A 828 -22.01 -4.64 -4.43
CA GLU A 828 -23.33 -4.03 -4.65
C GLU A 828 -24.47 -5.06 -4.62
N GLN A 829 -24.28 -6.29 -5.12
CA GLN A 829 -25.25 -7.39 -5.03
C GLN A 829 -25.39 -7.95 -3.61
N GLN A 830 -24.33 -7.91 -2.80
CA GLN A 830 -24.37 -8.23 -1.37
C GLN A 830 -25.06 -7.12 -0.55
N MET A 831 -25.07 -5.87 -1.05
CA MET A 831 -25.77 -4.74 -0.43
C MET A 831 -27.26 -4.65 -0.86
N ILE A 832 -27.61 -4.98 -2.11
CA ILE A 832 -28.98 -4.92 -2.64
C ILE A 832 -29.84 -6.05 -2.06
N GLY A 833 -30.85 -5.68 -1.27
CA GLY A 833 -31.76 -6.63 -0.60
C GLY A 833 -31.29 -7.13 0.76
N SER A 834 -30.12 -6.71 1.24
CA SER A 834 -29.64 -6.98 2.61
C SER A 834 -30.01 -5.85 3.58
N THR A 835 -29.69 -6.00 4.86
CA THR A 835 -29.66 -4.89 5.83
C THR A 835 -28.60 -3.84 5.49
N CYS A 836 -27.90 -3.97 4.35
CA CYS A 836 -26.76 -3.14 4.01
C CYS A 836 -26.82 -2.31 2.72
N ASP A 837 -28.04 -2.06 2.24
CA ASP A 837 -28.35 -1.26 1.05
C ASP A 837 -27.84 0.20 1.13
N PRO A 838 -27.61 0.94 0.03
CA PRO A 838 -26.32 1.39 -0.48
C PRO A 838 -26.15 2.91 -0.42
N GLY A 839 -26.39 3.49 0.76
CA GLY A 839 -26.22 4.93 1.00
C GLY A 839 -24.76 5.44 0.90
N TRP A 840 -23.77 4.58 0.61
CA TRP A 840 -22.34 4.88 0.82
C TRP A 840 -21.39 4.57 -0.31
N ALA A 841 -21.78 3.61 -1.15
CA ALA A 841 -21.57 3.76 -2.58
C ALA A 841 -21.86 5.22 -2.96
N LYS A 842 -22.93 5.82 -2.41
CA LYS A 842 -23.38 7.19 -2.63
C LYS A 842 -22.33 8.26 -2.42
N THR A 843 -21.41 8.26 -1.44
CA THR A 843 -20.46 9.40 -1.29
C THR A 843 -19.40 9.42 -2.38
N LEU A 844 -18.76 8.30 -2.69
CA LEU A 844 -17.81 8.24 -3.82
C LEU A 844 -18.50 8.08 -5.17
N LYS A 845 -19.75 7.59 -5.19
CA LYS A 845 -20.68 7.72 -6.32
C LYS A 845 -21.16 9.15 -6.47
N GLU A 846 -21.30 9.95 -5.42
CA GLU A 846 -21.70 11.36 -5.48
C GLU A 846 -20.50 12.17 -5.94
N TYR A 847 -19.30 11.89 -5.43
CA TYR A 847 -18.05 12.45 -5.93
C TYR A 847 -17.82 12.04 -7.40
N ALA A 848 -17.94 10.75 -7.74
CA ALA A 848 -17.81 10.28 -9.13
C ALA A 848 -19.00 10.67 -10.04
N ALA A 849 -20.20 10.91 -9.51
CA ALA A 849 -21.36 11.43 -10.28
C ALA A 849 -21.34 12.96 -10.37
N ALA A 850 -20.67 13.64 -9.45
CA ALA A 850 -20.38 15.06 -9.55
C ALA A 850 -19.24 15.31 -10.52
N TYR A 851 -18.13 14.58 -10.38
CA TYR A 851 -16.87 14.89 -11.04
C TYR A 851 -16.42 13.86 -12.09
N GLY A 852 -17.08 12.71 -12.22
CA GLY A 852 -16.56 11.60 -13.04
C GLY A 852 -15.39 10.86 -12.36
N VAL A 853 -15.03 9.68 -12.87
CA VAL A 853 -14.01 8.78 -12.25
C VAL A 853 -12.59 9.37 -12.27
N LEU A 854 -12.31 10.32 -13.17
CA LEU A 854 -11.03 11.03 -13.28
C LEU A 854 -10.97 12.35 -12.48
N GLY A 855 -12.07 12.78 -11.84
CA GLY A 855 -12.15 14.04 -11.10
C GLY A 855 -12.10 15.28 -12.00
N ASN A 856 -13.14 15.53 -12.80
CA ASN A 856 -13.33 16.74 -13.61
C ASN A 856 -13.53 17.98 -12.71
N PRO A 857 -12.55 18.90 -12.64
CA PRO A 857 -12.66 20.07 -11.79
C PRO A 857 -13.81 21.00 -12.22
N ASP A 858 -14.18 21.01 -13.49
CA ASP A 858 -15.16 21.94 -14.05
C ASP A 858 -16.61 21.59 -13.69
N ALA A 859 -16.84 20.45 -13.05
CA ALA A 859 -18.18 20.04 -12.62
C ALA A 859 -18.57 20.56 -11.23
N ARG A 860 -17.69 21.31 -10.55
CA ARG A 860 -18.02 22.03 -9.31
C ARG A 860 -19.11 23.07 -9.60
N ILE A 861 -20.23 22.98 -8.89
CA ILE A 861 -21.22 24.06 -8.92
C ILE A 861 -20.59 25.28 -8.25
N TYR A 862 -20.66 26.39 -8.95
CA TYR A 862 -20.25 27.67 -8.41
C TYR A 862 -21.03 28.78 -9.10
N ILE A 863 -21.73 29.57 -8.29
CA ILE A 863 -22.46 30.74 -8.78
C ILE A 863 -21.48 31.91 -8.80
N ARG A 864 -21.11 32.37 -9.99
CA ARG A 864 -20.13 33.46 -10.14
C ARG A 864 -20.71 34.79 -9.64
N PRO A 865 -19.87 35.75 -9.23
CA PRO A 865 -20.32 37.09 -8.83
C PRO A 865 -21.24 37.79 -9.83
N LYS A 866 -20.99 37.62 -11.13
CA LYS A 866 -21.85 38.17 -12.19
C LYS A 866 -23.28 37.63 -12.14
N GLU A 867 -23.46 36.39 -11.70
CA GLU A 867 -24.75 35.70 -11.60
C GLU A 867 -25.43 35.98 -10.25
N ALA A 868 -24.66 35.94 -9.15
CA ALA A 868 -25.15 36.27 -7.82
C ALA A 868 -25.59 37.75 -7.72
N GLY A 869 -24.92 38.62 -8.49
CA GLY A 869 -25.07 40.06 -8.45
C GLY A 869 -24.38 40.69 -7.23
N ASN A 870 -24.46 42.02 -7.14
CA ASN A 870 -23.88 42.79 -6.03
C ASN A 870 -24.82 42.94 -4.82
N SER A 871 -25.77 42.01 -4.65
CA SER A 871 -26.77 42.10 -3.59
C SER A 871 -26.13 41.94 -2.21
N VAL A 872 -26.43 42.89 -1.34
CA VAL A 872 -26.14 42.86 0.10
C VAL A 872 -27.42 42.48 0.83
N ILE A 873 -27.32 41.57 1.79
CA ILE A 873 -28.46 41.12 2.59
C ILE A 873 -28.51 41.97 3.85
N THR A 874 -29.53 42.82 3.95
CA THR A 874 -29.71 43.72 5.10
C THR A 874 -30.17 42.95 6.33
N ILE A 875 -29.49 43.13 7.44
CA ILE A 875 -29.82 42.56 8.76
C ILE A 875 -30.13 43.69 9.76
N PRO A 876 -30.92 43.44 10.82
CA PRO A 876 -31.20 44.48 11.81
C PRO A 876 -29.93 44.96 12.53
N ALA A 877 -29.82 46.26 12.79
CA ALA A 877 -28.83 46.78 13.73
C ALA A 877 -28.94 46.07 15.09
N GLY A 878 -27.80 45.73 15.71
CA GLY A 878 -27.79 44.99 16.98
C GLY A 878 -28.07 43.50 16.84
N ALA A 879 -28.14 42.96 15.61
CA ALA A 879 -28.41 41.54 15.37
C ALA A 879 -27.47 40.62 16.18
N LYS A 880 -28.06 39.60 16.76
CA LYS A 880 -27.37 38.49 17.44
C LYS A 880 -27.16 37.35 16.46
N VAL A 881 -25.89 37.05 16.17
CA VAL A 881 -25.46 36.00 15.25
C VAL A 881 -24.85 34.86 16.05
N ALA A 882 -25.41 33.66 15.95
CA ALA A 882 -24.76 32.45 16.47
C ALA A 882 -23.80 31.90 15.41
N LEU A 883 -22.52 31.74 15.78
CA LEU A 883 -21.45 31.16 14.96
C LEU A 883 -21.14 29.75 15.46
N PHE A 884 -21.13 28.78 14.54
CA PHE A 884 -20.81 27.38 14.83
C PHE A 884 -20.34 26.69 13.54
N GLY A 885 -19.17 26.06 13.55
CA GLY A 885 -18.63 25.23 12.46
C GLY A 885 -18.56 23.75 12.83
N ASP A 886 -18.41 22.86 11.85
CA ASP A 886 -18.37 21.40 12.07
C ASP A 886 -19.56 20.87 12.88
N TRP A 887 -20.74 21.39 12.56
CA TRP A 887 -21.94 21.11 13.34
C TRP A 887 -22.87 20.10 12.66
N GLY A 888 -22.86 20.03 11.33
CA GLY A 888 -23.82 19.27 10.52
C GLY A 888 -23.70 17.74 10.59
N THR A 889 -23.44 17.16 11.76
CA THR A 889 -23.28 15.72 12.00
C THR A 889 -24.61 14.99 12.19
N GLY A 890 -25.63 15.71 12.64
CA GLY A 890 -26.95 15.18 13.02
C GLY A 890 -26.98 14.43 14.37
N ALA A 891 -25.84 14.34 15.07
CA ALA A 891 -25.70 13.65 16.35
C ALA A 891 -26.27 14.45 17.52
N GLU A 892 -26.39 13.81 18.68
CA GLU A 892 -26.97 14.44 19.87
C GLU A 892 -26.22 15.68 20.38
N PRO A 893 -24.88 15.80 20.35
CA PRO A 893 -24.20 17.07 20.65
C PRO A 893 -24.61 18.20 19.73
N ALA A 894 -24.75 17.96 18.42
CA ALA A 894 -25.20 18.97 17.47
C ALA A 894 -26.60 19.46 17.83
N ARG A 895 -27.52 18.53 18.11
CA ARG A 895 -28.91 18.84 18.52
C ARG A 895 -28.94 19.58 19.86
N ARG A 896 -28.16 19.14 20.84
CA ARG A 896 -28.05 19.73 22.18
C ARG A 896 -27.46 21.14 22.11
N LEU A 897 -26.38 21.33 21.36
CA LEU A 897 -25.78 22.62 21.10
C LEU A 897 -26.77 23.57 20.41
N LEU A 898 -27.53 23.11 19.43
CA LEU A 898 -28.54 23.96 18.79
C LEU A 898 -29.69 24.34 19.75
N ARG A 899 -30.09 23.43 20.65
CA ARG A 899 -31.01 23.76 21.76
C ARG A 899 -30.42 24.82 22.69
N HIS A 900 -29.12 24.73 22.99
CA HIS A 900 -28.41 25.77 23.75
C HIS A 900 -28.39 27.11 23.00
N ILE A 901 -28.07 27.11 21.70
CA ILE A 901 -28.11 28.31 20.85
C ILE A 901 -29.52 28.93 20.88
N LYS A 902 -30.58 28.14 20.78
CA LYS A 902 -31.96 28.62 20.87
C LYS A 902 -32.24 29.40 22.16
N THR A 903 -31.66 28.99 23.28
CA THR A 903 -31.82 29.72 24.56
C THR A 903 -31.24 31.14 24.53
N LYS A 904 -30.29 31.40 23.62
CA LYS A 904 -29.66 32.71 23.42
C LYS A 904 -30.45 33.64 22.49
N GLN A 905 -31.54 33.15 21.90
CA GLN A 905 -32.44 33.90 21.02
C GLN A 905 -31.68 34.64 19.91
N PRO A 906 -30.94 33.91 19.04
CA PRO A 906 -30.27 34.53 17.90
C PRO A 906 -31.29 35.08 16.89
N ASP A 907 -30.92 36.17 16.23
CA ASP A 907 -31.60 36.66 15.04
C ASP A 907 -31.13 35.91 13.79
N ILE A 908 -29.86 35.49 13.82
CA ILE A 908 -29.17 34.82 12.70
C ILE A 908 -28.41 33.60 13.21
N LEU A 909 -28.53 32.50 12.48
CA LEU A 909 -27.63 31.36 12.56
C LEU A 909 -26.66 31.44 11.40
N LEU A 910 -25.36 31.44 11.67
CA LEU A 910 -24.32 31.42 10.66
C LEU A 910 -23.41 30.21 10.90
N HIS A 911 -23.59 29.20 10.05
CA HIS A 911 -22.79 27.98 10.06
C HIS A 911 -21.49 28.18 9.28
N LEU A 912 -20.34 27.83 9.89
CA LEU A 912 -19.01 28.05 9.31
C LEU A 912 -18.53 26.92 8.37
N GLY A 913 -19.46 26.13 7.84
CA GLY A 913 -19.19 25.08 6.85
C GLY A 913 -19.05 23.70 7.46
N ASP A 914 -19.01 22.72 6.56
CA ASP A 914 -18.98 21.28 6.79
C ASP A 914 -20.28 20.68 7.33
N ILE A 915 -21.15 20.31 6.40
CA ILE A 915 -22.25 19.38 6.66
C ILE A 915 -21.74 17.97 6.44
N TYR A 916 -21.47 17.29 7.55
CA TYR A 916 -20.89 15.98 7.49
C TYR A 916 -21.87 14.97 6.89
N TYR A 917 -21.46 14.26 5.85
CA TYR A 917 -20.07 13.99 5.56
C TYR A 917 -19.58 14.42 4.16
N SER A 918 -20.48 14.69 3.23
CA SER A 918 -20.11 15.08 1.86
C SER A 918 -21.07 16.11 1.26
N GLY A 919 -21.82 16.81 2.12
CA GLY A 919 -22.80 17.83 1.72
C GLY A 919 -23.83 17.36 0.70
N THR A 920 -24.23 16.09 0.74
CA THR A 920 -25.23 15.58 -0.22
C THR A 920 -26.60 16.23 0.03
N PRO A 921 -27.50 16.30 -0.96
CA PRO A 921 -28.82 16.92 -0.78
C PRO A 921 -29.62 16.36 0.41
N ASP A 922 -29.50 15.06 0.70
CA ASP A 922 -30.19 14.44 1.83
C ASP A 922 -29.53 14.77 3.16
N GLU A 923 -28.19 14.86 3.21
CA GLU A 923 -27.49 15.29 4.43
C GLU A 923 -27.82 16.75 4.77
N CYS A 924 -27.83 17.62 3.77
CA CYS A 924 -28.27 19.00 3.92
C CYS A 924 -29.72 19.10 4.41
N ARG A 925 -30.60 18.19 3.97
CA ARG A 925 -31.98 18.14 4.46
C ARG A 925 -32.07 17.63 5.90
N GLU A 926 -31.52 16.46 6.18
CA GLU A 926 -31.79 15.74 7.44
C GLU A 926 -30.89 16.19 8.59
N LYS A 927 -29.62 16.47 8.33
CA LYS A 927 -28.63 16.82 9.37
C LYS A 927 -28.52 18.32 9.61
N PHE A 928 -29.08 19.12 8.71
CA PHE A 928 -29.04 20.57 8.81
C PHE A 928 -30.45 21.17 8.79
N GLU A 929 -31.12 21.17 7.64
CA GLU A 929 -32.39 21.89 7.43
C GLU A 929 -33.48 21.43 8.41
N HIS A 930 -33.68 20.13 8.55
CA HIS A 930 -34.70 19.54 9.41
C HIS A 930 -34.46 19.89 10.88
N ILE A 931 -33.23 19.69 11.37
CA ILE A 931 -32.87 19.95 12.77
C ILE A 931 -33.01 21.44 13.11
N VAL A 932 -32.60 22.33 12.20
CA VAL A 932 -32.76 23.77 12.37
C VAL A 932 -34.24 24.17 12.36
N ASN A 933 -35.01 23.67 11.40
CA ASN A 933 -36.42 23.97 11.27
C ASN A 933 -37.24 23.45 12.46
N GLU A 934 -36.95 22.24 12.93
CA GLU A 934 -37.56 21.61 14.10
C GLU A 934 -37.22 22.40 15.37
N THR A 935 -35.93 22.66 15.61
CA THR A 935 -35.47 23.33 16.83
C THR A 935 -36.06 24.73 16.95
N PHE A 936 -36.14 25.48 15.85
CA PHE A 936 -36.63 26.86 15.87
C PHE A 936 -38.09 27.04 15.45
N ASP A 937 -38.81 25.96 15.15
CA ASP A 937 -40.19 25.97 14.63
C ASP A 937 -40.34 26.93 13.42
N ARG A 938 -39.43 26.82 12.45
CA ARG A 938 -39.32 27.76 11.32
C ARG A 938 -40.51 27.70 10.36
N ALA A 939 -41.35 26.67 10.48
CA ALA A 939 -42.65 26.61 9.79
C ALA A 939 -43.62 27.69 10.31
N LYS A 940 -43.52 28.09 11.59
CA LYS A 940 -44.39 29.10 12.21
C LYS A 940 -43.70 30.44 12.44
N LYS A 941 -42.37 30.44 12.59
CA LYS A 941 -41.57 31.63 12.87
C LYS A 941 -40.59 31.90 11.73
N LYS A 942 -40.51 33.16 11.29
CA LYS A 942 -39.53 33.57 10.26
C LYS A 942 -38.09 33.62 10.76
N LEU A 943 -37.87 33.73 12.07
CA LEU A 943 -36.56 33.86 12.69
C LEU A 943 -36.17 32.61 13.48
N PRO A 944 -34.86 32.29 13.56
CA PRO A 944 -33.73 33.04 12.98
C PRO A 944 -33.60 32.86 11.46
N LEU A 945 -32.99 33.86 10.81
CA LEU A 945 -32.46 33.69 9.45
C LEU A 945 -31.26 32.74 9.50
N VAL A 946 -31.07 31.94 8.46
CA VAL A 946 -30.05 30.88 8.47
C VAL A 946 -29.14 31.03 7.26
N TYR A 947 -27.84 31.16 7.49
CA TYR A 947 -26.82 31.24 6.47
C TYR A 947 -25.74 30.18 6.74
N THR A 948 -25.10 29.69 5.68
CA THR A 948 -24.05 28.68 5.81
C THR A 948 -22.94 28.92 4.81
N LEU A 949 -21.69 28.80 5.26
CA LEU A 949 -20.51 28.73 4.40
C LEU A 949 -20.40 27.36 3.75
N CYS A 950 -19.64 27.29 2.66
CA CYS A 950 -19.26 26.04 2.02
C CYS A 950 -17.91 25.58 2.60
N GLY A 951 -17.92 24.42 3.25
CA GLY A 951 -16.71 23.72 3.64
C GLY A 951 -16.20 22.78 2.54
N ASN A 952 -15.09 22.09 2.79
CA ASN A 952 -14.57 21.09 1.85
C ASN A 952 -15.48 19.87 1.78
N HIS A 953 -16.07 19.44 2.91
CA HIS A 953 -17.04 18.35 2.93
C HIS A 953 -18.27 18.68 2.08
N ASP A 954 -18.70 19.94 2.05
CA ASP A 954 -19.85 20.36 1.24
C ASP A 954 -19.60 20.22 -0.28
N MET A 955 -18.32 20.26 -0.67
CA MET A 955 -17.89 20.15 -2.06
C MET A 955 -17.67 18.72 -2.53
N TYR A 956 -17.53 17.73 -1.64
CA TYR A 956 -17.30 16.35 -2.07
C TYR A 956 -18.43 15.77 -2.96
N SER A 957 -19.64 16.35 -2.95
CA SER A 957 -20.75 15.99 -3.85
C SER A 957 -20.99 16.97 -5.00
N GLY A 958 -19.99 17.80 -5.37
CA GLY A 958 -20.17 18.82 -6.41
C GLY A 958 -20.75 20.14 -5.94
N GLY A 959 -21.04 20.27 -4.64
CA GLY A 959 -21.80 21.40 -4.08
C GLY A 959 -23.31 21.29 -4.29
N ARG A 960 -23.84 20.20 -4.87
CA ARG A 960 -25.27 20.06 -5.19
C ARG A 960 -26.19 20.25 -3.99
N GLY A 961 -25.92 19.54 -2.89
CA GLY A 961 -26.74 19.63 -1.69
C GLY A 961 -26.61 21.00 -1.03
N TYR A 962 -25.41 21.58 -1.04
CA TYR A 962 -25.17 22.92 -0.53
C TYR A 962 -25.97 24.01 -1.27
N TYR A 963 -25.87 24.07 -2.60
CA TYR A 963 -26.58 25.09 -3.40
C TYR A 963 -28.10 24.90 -3.34
N ASP A 964 -28.56 23.65 -3.28
CA ASP A 964 -29.97 23.31 -3.10
C ASP A 964 -30.50 23.73 -1.70
N LEU A 965 -29.66 23.61 -0.66
CA LEU A 965 -29.96 24.03 0.71
C LEU A 965 -30.10 25.55 0.82
N ILE A 966 -29.11 26.32 0.37
CA ILE A 966 -29.11 27.78 0.52
C ILE A 966 -30.30 28.44 -0.22
N ALA A 967 -30.78 27.82 -1.31
CA ALA A 967 -31.97 28.24 -2.04
C ALA A 967 -33.28 28.06 -1.24
N ARG A 968 -33.29 27.19 -0.22
CA ARG A 968 -34.47 26.92 0.63
C ARG A 968 -34.40 27.56 2.00
N LEU A 969 -33.22 27.76 2.56
CA LEU A 969 -33.04 28.22 3.93
C LEU A 969 -33.78 29.54 4.19
N ASN A 970 -33.62 30.52 3.30
CA ASN A 970 -34.30 31.81 3.36
C ASN A 970 -34.96 32.12 2.02
N LYS A 971 -35.93 33.05 1.99
CA LYS A 971 -36.70 33.41 0.79
C LYS A 971 -36.70 34.91 0.53
N GLY A 972 -36.89 35.30 -0.73
CA GLY A 972 -37.03 36.70 -1.12
C GLY A 972 -35.74 37.48 -0.93
N LYS A 973 -35.83 38.66 -0.30
CA LYS A 973 -34.67 39.56 -0.08
C LYS A 973 -33.62 39.00 0.88
N ASP A 974 -33.99 38.01 1.70
CA ASP A 974 -33.12 37.40 2.72
C ASP A 974 -32.43 36.12 2.19
N ALA A 975 -32.65 35.77 0.91
CA ALA A 975 -32.10 34.55 0.31
C ALA A 975 -30.58 34.66 0.07
N GLN A 976 -29.86 33.61 0.46
CA GLN A 976 -28.45 33.43 0.12
C GLN A 976 -28.34 32.92 -1.31
N LYS A 977 -27.62 33.67 -2.17
CA LYS A 977 -27.56 33.39 -3.61
C LYS A 977 -26.32 32.62 -4.05
N ALA A 978 -25.25 32.66 -3.29
CA ALA A 978 -23.98 32.01 -3.60
C ALA A 978 -23.29 31.52 -2.32
N SER A 979 -22.18 30.80 -2.48
CA SER A 979 -21.33 30.37 -1.37
C SER A 979 -20.63 31.52 -0.64
N PHE A 980 -20.43 32.64 -1.36
CA PHE A 980 -20.06 33.93 -0.80
C PHE A 980 -21.29 34.84 -0.68
N PHE A 981 -21.32 35.69 0.35
CA PHE A 981 -22.41 36.64 0.58
C PHE A 981 -21.97 37.75 1.55
N CYS A 982 -22.78 38.81 1.64
CA CYS A 982 -22.55 39.91 2.57
C CYS A 982 -23.81 40.16 3.38
N LEU A 983 -23.70 40.06 4.70
CA LEU A 983 -24.74 40.48 5.65
C LEU A 983 -24.36 41.86 6.16
N ARG A 984 -25.23 42.86 6.02
CA ARG A 984 -24.92 44.24 6.44
C ARG A 984 -26.01 44.79 7.34
N ALA A 985 -25.63 45.35 8.47
CA ALA A 985 -26.57 46.00 9.38
C ALA A 985 -27.24 47.20 8.68
N ASP A 986 -28.55 47.40 8.92
CA ASP A 986 -29.34 48.49 8.32
C ASP A 986 -28.91 49.91 8.73
N ASN A 987 -28.10 50.01 9.78
CA ASN A 987 -27.46 51.25 10.21
C ASN A 987 -26.03 51.43 9.65
N ASP A 988 -25.59 50.55 8.74
CA ASP A 988 -24.27 50.51 8.12
C ASP A 988 -23.08 50.46 9.10
N SER A 989 -23.30 49.99 10.34
CA SER A 989 -22.24 49.89 11.36
C SER A 989 -21.32 48.68 11.16
N TRP A 990 -21.92 47.53 10.85
CA TRP A 990 -21.23 46.25 10.68
C TRP A 990 -21.63 45.53 9.40
N GLN A 991 -20.67 44.84 8.79
CA GLN A 991 -20.95 43.81 7.80
C GLN A 991 -20.18 42.52 8.11
N LEU A 992 -20.80 41.38 7.85
CA LEU A 992 -20.15 40.07 7.81
C LEU A 992 -19.97 39.69 6.35
N LEU A 993 -18.72 39.45 5.96
CA LEU A 993 -18.35 39.13 4.60
C LEU A 993 -17.89 37.67 4.52
N ALA A 994 -18.76 36.86 3.92
CA ALA A 994 -18.58 35.41 3.77
C ALA A 994 -17.83 35.07 2.48
N MET A 995 -16.84 34.18 2.59
CA MET A 995 -15.94 33.81 1.50
C MET A 995 -15.97 32.30 1.24
N ASP A 996 -15.93 31.91 -0.03
CA ASP A 996 -15.89 30.50 -0.44
C ASP A 996 -14.44 29.98 -0.47
N THR A 997 -14.00 29.51 0.69
CA THR A 997 -12.72 28.81 0.81
C THR A 997 -12.84 27.30 0.62
N GLY A 998 -14.06 26.76 0.55
CA GLY A 998 -14.30 25.31 0.46
C GLY A 998 -14.21 24.79 -0.97
N ARG A 999 -14.59 25.62 -1.96
CA ARG A 999 -14.65 25.23 -3.38
C ARG A 999 -13.39 24.58 -3.92
N ASN A 1000 -12.23 25.14 -3.58
CA ASN A 1000 -10.94 24.71 -4.14
C ASN A 1000 -10.24 23.63 -3.30
N ASP A 1001 -10.86 23.18 -2.21
CA ASP A 1001 -10.47 21.99 -1.45
C ASP A 1001 -11.53 20.88 -1.62
N TYR A 1002 -11.76 20.46 -2.87
CA TYR A 1002 -12.85 19.55 -3.23
C TYR A 1002 -12.41 18.10 -3.39
N ASN A 1003 -11.11 17.81 -3.34
CA ASN A 1003 -10.57 16.49 -3.67
C ASN A 1003 -10.14 15.71 -2.40
N PRO A 1004 -10.91 14.69 -1.99
CA PRO A 1004 -10.62 13.95 -0.76
C PRO A 1004 -9.43 12.98 -0.87
N VAL A 1005 -8.77 12.84 -2.04
CA VAL A 1005 -7.66 11.88 -2.26
C VAL A 1005 -6.29 12.53 -2.56
N SER A 1006 -6.21 13.86 -2.75
CA SER A 1006 -4.93 14.58 -2.94
C SER A 1006 -4.51 15.32 -1.66
N ILE A 1007 -4.26 14.57 -0.59
CA ILE A 1007 -4.22 15.07 0.80
C ILE A 1007 -2.91 15.80 1.18
N GLY A 1008 -1.97 16.03 0.25
CA GLY A 1008 -0.64 16.56 0.59
C GLY A 1008 -0.30 18.01 0.21
N HIS A 1009 -0.98 18.64 -0.77
CA HIS A 1009 -0.41 19.83 -1.44
C HIS A 1009 -1.39 20.87 -2.01
N ALA A 1010 -2.72 20.76 -1.82
CA ALA A 1010 -3.65 21.75 -2.36
C ALA A 1010 -3.87 22.92 -1.37
N VAL A 1011 -3.10 23.99 -1.51
CA VAL A 1011 -3.33 25.25 -0.78
C VAL A 1011 -4.60 25.91 -1.33
N THR A 1012 -5.70 25.91 -0.58
CA THR A 1012 -6.98 26.50 -1.03
C THR A 1012 -6.87 28.01 -1.30
N PHE A 1013 -7.78 28.53 -2.11
CA PHE A 1013 -7.85 29.93 -2.52
C PHE A 1013 -9.29 30.34 -2.88
N VAL A 1014 -9.55 31.66 -2.89
CA VAL A 1014 -10.82 32.26 -3.36
C VAL A 1014 -10.73 32.53 -4.87
N ASP A 1015 -11.84 32.35 -5.59
CA ASP A 1015 -11.92 32.60 -7.03
C ASP A 1015 -11.58 34.08 -7.36
N PRO A 1016 -10.79 34.37 -8.41
CA PRO A 1016 -10.41 35.75 -8.75
C PRO A 1016 -11.59 36.70 -9.00
N GLU A 1017 -12.72 36.20 -9.53
CA GLU A 1017 -13.91 37.04 -9.70
C GLU A 1017 -14.55 37.38 -8.34
N GLU A 1018 -14.58 36.42 -7.41
CA GLU A 1018 -15.08 36.64 -6.05
C GLU A 1018 -14.17 37.59 -5.29
N GLU A 1019 -12.86 37.47 -5.42
CA GLU A 1019 -11.91 38.42 -4.84
C GLU A 1019 -12.23 39.88 -5.24
N VAL A 1020 -12.55 40.13 -6.51
CA VAL A 1020 -12.98 41.46 -6.97
C VAL A 1020 -14.29 41.88 -6.31
N TRP A 1021 -15.27 40.97 -6.23
CA TRP A 1021 -16.55 41.23 -5.60
C TRP A 1021 -16.42 41.56 -4.10
N LEU A 1022 -15.56 40.83 -3.38
CA LEU A 1022 -15.25 41.06 -1.96
C LEU A 1022 -14.60 42.43 -1.75
N ILE A 1023 -13.63 42.78 -2.60
CA ILE A 1023 -12.99 44.11 -2.60
C ILE A 1023 -14.03 45.21 -2.79
N ASP A 1024 -14.99 45.05 -3.71
CA ASP A 1024 -16.03 46.04 -3.95
C ASP A 1024 -16.97 46.18 -2.75
N ARG A 1025 -17.38 45.07 -2.10
CA ARG A 1025 -18.19 45.12 -0.87
C ARG A 1025 -17.47 45.85 0.27
N VAL A 1026 -16.16 45.72 0.34
CA VAL A 1026 -15.33 46.45 1.31
C VAL A 1026 -15.27 47.94 0.95
N LYS A 1027 -15.02 48.31 -0.31
CA LYS A 1027 -14.94 49.73 -0.74
C LYS A 1027 -16.25 50.50 -0.53
N GLU A 1028 -17.37 49.82 -0.78
CA GLU A 1028 -18.72 50.37 -0.66
C GLU A 1028 -19.14 50.61 0.80
N PHE A 1029 -18.45 49.99 1.76
CA PHE A 1029 -18.85 49.99 3.16
C PHE A 1029 -17.92 50.85 4.01
N LYS A 1030 -18.50 51.73 4.84
CA LYS A 1030 -17.73 52.62 5.73
C LYS A 1030 -17.64 52.11 7.17
N GLY A 1031 -18.48 51.14 7.54
CA GLY A 1031 -18.43 50.47 8.84
C GLY A 1031 -17.32 49.42 8.92
N LYS A 1032 -17.46 48.53 9.90
CA LYS A 1032 -16.48 47.46 10.20
C LYS A 1032 -16.88 46.13 9.58
N THR A 1033 -15.92 45.46 8.95
CA THR A 1033 -16.12 44.20 8.23
C THR A 1033 -15.53 43.04 9.04
N ILE A 1034 -16.35 42.07 9.41
CA ILE A 1034 -15.89 40.80 9.95
C ILE A 1034 -15.84 39.80 8.80
N LEU A 1035 -14.68 39.18 8.57
CA LEU A 1035 -14.54 38.11 7.59
C LEU A 1035 -15.01 36.77 8.20
N VAL A 1036 -15.67 35.95 7.39
CA VAL A 1036 -16.05 34.59 7.77
C VAL A 1036 -15.73 33.61 6.64
N SER A 1037 -15.03 32.53 6.94
CA SER A 1037 -14.65 31.47 5.99
C SER A 1037 -14.77 30.09 6.62
N HIS A 1038 -14.63 29.03 5.82
CA HIS A 1038 -14.46 27.70 6.40
C HIS A 1038 -12.99 27.47 6.77
N HIS A 1039 -12.06 27.62 5.83
CA HIS A 1039 -10.63 27.39 6.03
C HIS A 1039 -9.90 28.59 6.68
N PRO A 1040 -8.85 28.34 7.49
CA PRO A 1040 -8.04 29.37 8.12
C PRO A 1040 -7.10 30.09 7.14
N MET A 1041 -6.82 31.37 7.40
CA MET A 1041 -5.65 32.05 6.82
C MET A 1041 -4.34 31.54 7.44
N PHE A 1042 -4.34 31.21 8.74
CA PHE A 1042 -3.19 30.67 9.44
C PHE A 1042 -3.61 29.70 10.56
N SER A 1043 -2.69 28.82 10.95
CA SER A 1043 -2.86 27.88 12.07
C SER A 1043 -1.54 27.63 12.80
N ALA A 1044 -1.62 27.28 14.09
CA ALA A 1044 -0.50 26.77 14.89
C ALA A 1044 -0.37 25.24 14.86
N PHE A 1045 -1.40 24.55 14.35
CA PHE A 1045 -1.59 23.10 14.50
C PHE A 1045 -1.57 22.36 13.17
N SER A 1046 -1.90 23.05 12.09
CA SER A 1046 -1.85 22.56 10.72
C SER A 1046 -0.96 23.46 9.86
N ALA A 1047 -0.40 22.93 8.77
CA ALA A 1047 0.40 23.70 7.82
C ALA A 1047 -0.46 24.10 6.61
N PRO A 1048 -1.20 25.23 6.67
CA PRO A 1048 -2.10 25.64 5.59
C PRO A 1048 -1.35 26.23 4.38
N GLY A 1049 -0.04 26.47 4.51
CA GLY A 1049 0.84 26.90 3.43
C GLY A 1049 1.77 25.79 2.91
N PRO A 1050 2.35 25.97 1.71
CA PRO A 1050 3.38 25.06 1.23
C PRO A 1050 4.63 25.19 2.11
N LYS A 1051 5.37 24.09 2.26
CA LYS A 1051 6.65 24.11 2.98
C LYS A 1051 7.59 25.19 2.43
N ASP A 1052 8.35 25.81 3.31
CA ASP A 1052 9.32 26.84 2.93
C ASP A 1052 10.51 26.23 2.14
N ALA A 1053 11.41 27.11 1.66
CA ALA A 1053 12.60 26.68 0.91
C ALA A 1053 13.56 25.78 1.71
N ALA A 1054 13.44 25.77 3.05
CA ALA A 1054 14.22 24.94 3.96
C ALA A 1054 13.45 23.67 4.40
N GLY A 1055 12.21 23.47 3.93
CA GLY A 1055 11.38 22.30 4.22
C GLY A 1055 10.51 22.40 5.49
N HIS A 1056 10.49 23.56 6.16
CA HIS A 1056 9.67 23.79 7.34
C HIS A 1056 8.20 23.98 6.99
N ASP A 1057 7.32 23.65 7.93
CA ASP A 1057 5.88 23.86 7.79
C ASP A 1057 5.55 25.35 7.86
N ASN A 1058 4.71 25.80 6.93
CA ASN A 1058 4.30 27.19 6.84
C ASN A 1058 2.95 27.39 7.54
N PRO A 1059 2.89 28.20 8.62
CA PRO A 1059 1.65 28.45 9.35
C PRO A 1059 0.62 29.26 8.56
N ILE A 1060 0.99 29.85 7.42
CA ILE A 1060 0.15 30.80 6.67
C ILE A 1060 -0.23 30.23 5.30
N ASN A 1061 -1.51 30.28 4.95
CA ASN A 1061 -1.99 30.13 3.59
C ASN A 1061 -1.65 31.41 2.78
N PRO A 1062 -0.71 31.35 1.81
CA PRO A 1062 -0.26 32.55 1.08
C PRO A 1062 -1.36 33.18 0.21
N ASN A 1063 -2.32 32.40 -0.29
CA ASN A 1063 -3.40 32.91 -1.14
C ASN A 1063 -4.42 33.72 -0.32
N LEU A 1064 -4.80 33.20 0.85
CA LEU A 1064 -5.74 33.88 1.75
C LEU A 1064 -5.10 35.11 2.41
N LYS A 1065 -3.81 35.04 2.73
CA LYS A 1065 -3.05 36.21 3.19
C LYS A 1065 -3.01 37.33 2.15
N ARG A 1066 -2.76 37.00 0.88
CA ARG A 1066 -2.79 37.96 -0.23
C ARG A 1066 -4.17 38.63 -0.36
N LEU A 1067 -5.24 37.86 -0.23
CA LEU A 1067 -6.60 38.38 -0.26
C LEU A 1067 -6.84 39.36 0.89
N PHE A 1068 -6.49 38.99 2.12
CA PHE A 1068 -6.64 39.85 3.29
C PHE A 1068 -5.94 41.20 3.12
N ASP A 1069 -4.69 41.19 2.64
CA ASP A 1069 -3.91 42.41 2.39
C ASP A 1069 -4.61 43.32 1.35
N ARG A 1070 -5.19 42.74 0.29
CA ARG A 1070 -5.91 43.49 -0.74
C ARG A 1070 -7.23 44.07 -0.24
N LEU A 1071 -7.95 43.35 0.62
CA LEU A 1071 -9.17 43.86 1.25
C LEU A 1071 -8.85 45.01 2.21
N ALA A 1072 -7.78 44.90 3.01
CA ALA A 1072 -7.31 45.97 3.87
C ALA A 1072 -6.87 47.22 3.06
N GLN A 1073 -6.13 47.02 1.96
CA GLN A 1073 -5.72 48.11 1.05
C GLN A 1073 -6.91 48.79 0.35
N ALA A 1074 -8.03 48.09 0.18
CA ALA A 1074 -9.24 48.65 -0.40
C ALA A 1074 -9.94 49.70 0.51
N GLY A 1075 -9.42 49.92 1.72
CA GLY A 1075 -9.90 50.93 2.67
C GLY A 1075 -10.90 50.41 3.69
N GLY A 1076 -11.08 49.09 3.79
CA GLY A 1076 -11.96 48.45 4.77
C GLY A 1076 -11.36 48.36 6.15
N SER A 1077 -12.15 48.66 7.19
CA SER A 1077 -11.81 48.28 8.56
C SER A 1077 -12.17 46.80 8.77
N ILE A 1078 -11.15 45.93 8.90
CA ILE A 1078 -11.32 44.48 9.07
C ILE A 1078 -10.75 44.04 10.43
N PRO A 1079 -11.50 44.20 11.54
CA PRO A 1079 -10.96 43.94 12.87
C PRO A 1079 -10.90 42.44 13.24
N ALA A 1080 -11.68 41.56 12.57
CA ALA A 1080 -11.73 40.14 12.92
C ALA A 1080 -12.03 39.21 11.73
N TRP A 1081 -11.58 37.96 11.85
CA TRP A 1081 -11.90 36.85 10.95
C TRP A 1081 -12.23 35.59 11.74
N PHE A 1082 -13.41 35.00 11.51
CA PHE A 1082 -13.85 33.72 12.07
C PHE A 1082 -13.83 32.59 11.04
N TRP A 1083 -13.42 31.38 11.45
CA TRP A 1083 -13.44 30.19 10.59
C TRP A 1083 -13.80 28.90 11.32
N GLY A 1084 -14.13 27.85 10.57
CA GLY A 1084 -14.67 26.59 11.08
C GLY A 1084 -13.72 25.40 11.04
N HIS A 1085 -12.81 25.31 10.08
CA HIS A 1085 -12.17 24.06 9.64
C HIS A 1085 -11.41 23.22 10.68
N GLU A 1086 -10.81 23.84 11.69
CA GLU A 1086 -10.09 23.08 12.72
C GLU A 1086 -11.09 22.68 13.79
N HIS A 1087 -11.17 21.39 14.12
CA HIS A 1087 -12.07 20.85 15.15
C HIS A 1087 -11.66 21.30 16.56
N ASN A 1088 -11.63 22.61 16.83
CA ASN A 1088 -11.13 23.20 18.07
C ASN A 1088 -11.70 24.62 18.27
N LEU A 1089 -11.55 25.16 19.48
CA LEU A 1089 -11.64 26.59 19.74
C LEU A 1089 -10.23 27.17 19.77
N CYS A 1090 -9.92 28.04 18.81
CA CYS A 1090 -8.62 28.71 18.74
C CYS A 1090 -8.83 30.21 18.78
N VAL A 1091 -8.48 30.85 19.90
CA VAL A 1091 -8.56 32.30 20.07
C VAL A 1091 -7.16 32.89 19.93
N TYR A 1092 -6.76 33.22 18.70
CA TYR A 1092 -5.39 33.68 18.42
C TYR A 1092 -5.11 35.10 18.91
N GLU A 1093 -3.85 35.37 19.27
CA GLU A 1093 -3.32 36.73 19.36
C GLU A 1093 -3.24 37.37 17.96
N SER A 1094 -2.87 38.65 17.91
CA SER A 1094 -2.67 39.33 16.62
C SER A 1094 -1.55 38.66 15.85
N TYR A 1095 -1.82 38.24 14.62
CA TYR A 1095 -0.85 37.52 13.80
C TYR A 1095 -1.05 37.81 12.31
N ALA A 1096 0.05 37.87 11.56
CA ALA A 1096 0.05 38.14 10.13
C ALA A 1096 -0.80 39.36 9.70
N GLY A 1097 -0.82 40.42 10.51
CA GLY A 1097 -1.57 41.66 10.23
C GLY A 1097 -3.07 41.61 10.54
N LEU A 1098 -3.60 40.46 10.98
CA LEU A 1098 -4.98 40.33 11.45
C LEU A 1098 -5.01 40.50 12.99
N ALA A 1099 -5.82 41.43 13.47
CA ALA A 1099 -5.92 41.72 14.91
C ALA A 1099 -6.61 40.59 15.70
N GLN A 1100 -7.67 39.98 15.15
CA GLN A 1100 -8.43 38.95 15.82
C GLN A 1100 -8.82 37.79 14.87
N GLY A 1101 -8.02 36.71 14.87
CA GLY A 1101 -8.34 35.45 14.19
C GLY A 1101 -8.95 34.41 15.15
N ARG A 1102 -10.08 33.80 14.78
CA ARG A 1102 -10.84 32.90 15.67
C ARG A 1102 -11.30 31.63 14.94
N CYS A 1103 -10.96 30.46 15.47
CA CYS A 1103 -11.51 29.19 15.03
C CYS A 1103 -12.67 28.74 15.93
N ILE A 1104 -13.82 28.40 15.33
CA ILE A 1104 -15.04 27.92 16.00
C ILE A 1104 -15.48 26.57 15.40
N GLY A 1105 -14.56 25.60 15.31
CA GLY A 1105 -14.86 24.24 14.79
C GLY A 1105 -15.20 23.20 15.85
N HIS A 1106 -15.19 23.56 17.14
CA HIS A 1106 -15.51 22.65 18.25
C HIS A 1106 -17.02 22.44 18.50
N SER A 1107 -17.89 22.51 17.49
CA SER A 1107 -19.35 22.60 17.76
C SER A 1107 -20.05 21.25 17.99
N ALA A 1108 -19.70 20.21 17.24
CA ALA A 1108 -20.34 18.90 17.43
C ALA A 1108 -19.44 17.71 17.09
N VAL A 1109 -18.21 18.01 16.69
CA VAL A 1109 -17.20 17.04 16.33
C VAL A 1109 -16.31 16.77 17.55
N PRO A 1110 -16.21 15.50 18.01
CA PRO A 1110 -15.42 15.13 19.19
C PRO A 1110 -13.92 15.09 18.90
N VAL A 1111 -13.14 15.55 19.88
CA VAL A 1111 -11.68 15.67 19.83
C VAL A 1111 -11.10 15.03 21.09
N PHE A 1112 -10.10 14.16 20.95
CA PHE A 1112 -9.52 13.44 22.08
C PHE A 1112 -8.50 14.28 22.83
N THR A 1113 -8.43 14.08 24.14
CA THR A 1113 -7.37 14.68 24.95
C THR A 1113 -6.00 14.11 24.62
N ASP A 1114 -5.93 12.86 24.12
CA ASP A 1114 -4.68 12.17 23.72
C ASP A 1114 -4.17 12.62 22.34
N ASP A 1115 -5.00 13.32 21.54
CA ASP A 1115 -4.60 13.95 20.28
C ASP A 1115 -3.85 15.28 20.49
N GLU A 1116 -3.63 15.67 21.75
CA GLU A 1116 -3.02 16.92 22.19
C GLU A 1116 -3.44 18.13 21.31
N PRO A 1117 -4.73 18.54 21.30
CA PRO A 1117 -5.29 19.42 20.27
C PRO A 1117 -4.71 20.85 20.26
N TYR A 1118 -3.89 21.19 21.24
CA TYR A 1118 -3.18 22.45 21.39
C TYR A 1118 -1.65 22.30 21.27
N GLU A 1119 -1.14 21.11 20.91
CA GLU A 1119 0.29 20.88 20.61
C GLU A 1119 0.65 21.56 19.28
N VAL A 1120 1.64 22.45 19.34
CA VAL A 1120 2.15 23.18 18.17
C VAL A 1120 3.01 22.25 17.33
N SER A 1121 2.85 22.30 16.00
CA SER A 1121 3.66 21.47 15.09
C SER A 1121 5.16 21.72 15.27
N THR A 1122 5.93 20.65 15.55
CA THR A 1122 7.36 20.70 15.88
C THR A 1122 8.27 21.15 14.72
N GLY A 1123 7.74 21.23 13.49
CA GLY A 1123 8.44 21.68 12.29
C GLY A 1123 8.05 23.09 11.80
N MET A 1124 7.24 23.82 12.58
CA MET A 1124 6.67 25.11 12.16
C MET A 1124 7.52 26.30 12.61
N LEU A 1125 7.84 27.18 11.67
CA LEU A 1125 8.53 28.45 11.98
C LEU A 1125 7.52 29.54 12.32
N ASP A 1126 7.75 30.23 13.44
CA ASP A 1126 6.92 31.36 13.93
C ASP A 1126 5.41 31.05 14.01
N PRO A 1127 4.99 30.01 14.75
CA PRO A 1127 3.60 29.62 14.87
C PRO A 1127 2.76 30.71 15.57
N PRO A 1128 1.50 30.95 15.13
CA PRO A 1128 0.63 31.93 15.77
C PRO A 1128 0.29 31.54 17.22
N ALA A 1129 0.42 32.48 18.15
CA ALA A 1129 0.11 32.24 19.57
C ALA A 1129 -1.39 32.29 19.87
N LEU A 1130 -1.84 31.45 20.81
CA LEU A 1130 -3.18 31.54 21.38
C LEU A 1130 -3.20 32.49 22.59
N LYS A 1131 -4.32 33.22 22.75
CA LYS A 1131 -4.58 33.98 23.97
C LYS A 1131 -4.64 33.01 25.16
N SER A 1132 -3.95 33.38 26.23
CA SER A 1132 -3.93 32.57 27.46
C SER A 1132 -5.33 32.38 28.05
N GLY A 1133 -5.62 31.16 28.54
CA GLY A 1133 -6.88 30.84 29.22
C GLY A 1133 -8.08 30.62 28.29
N THR A 1134 -7.84 30.36 27.00
CA THR A 1134 -8.89 30.15 25.98
C THR A 1134 -9.05 28.69 25.56
N HIS A 1135 -8.37 27.78 26.24
CA HIS A 1135 -8.52 26.34 26.02
C HIS A 1135 -9.87 25.86 26.54
N ILE A 1136 -10.56 25.07 25.72
CA ILE A 1136 -11.82 24.42 26.10
C ILE A 1136 -11.58 23.35 27.16
N ALA A 1137 -12.61 23.09 27.97
CA ALA A 1137 -12.49 22.14 29.07
C ALA A 1137 -12.29 20.70 28.57
N ASN A 1138 -11.41 19.94 29.24
CA ASN A 1138 -11.31 18.49 29.08
C ASN A 1138 -12.42 17.80 29.90
N LEU A 1139 -13.17 16.89 29.28
CA LEU A 1139 -14.30 16.19 29.86
C LEU A 1139 -13.99 14.69 30.06
N GLY A 1140 -12.79 14.37 30.53
CA GLY A 1140 -12.25 13.00 30.52
C GLY A 1140 -11.44 12.79 29.25
N ASP A 1141 -11.80 11.80 28.42
CA ASP A 1141 -11.03 11.53 27.21
C ASP A 1141 -11.25 12.54 26.05
N TYR A 1142 -12.27 13.42 26.11
CA TYR A 1142 -12.67 14.32 24.99
C TYR A 1142 -12.74 15.78 25.44
N CYS A 1143 -12.55 16.71 24.52
CA CYS A 1143 -12.75 18.15 24.73
C CYS A 1143 -14.23 18.57 24.69
N ALA A 1144 -14.57 19.68 25.37
CA ALA A 1144 -15.93 20.24 25.40
C ALA A 1144 -16.35 20.83 24.05
N HIS A 1145 -17.64 20.70 23.71
CA HIS A 1145 -18.21 21.33 22.52
C HIS A 1145 -18.66 22.76 22.80
N GLY A 1146 -18.83 23.60 21.78
CA GLY A 1146 -19.22 24.99 21.99
C GLY A 1146 -19.58 25.79 20.75
N PHE A 1147 -19.97 27.04 20.96
CA PHE A 1147 -20.36 27.98 19.92
C PHE A 1147 -20.06 29.42 20.36
N ALA A 1148 -20.13 30.37 19.43
CA ALA A 1148 -19.99 31.79 19.75
C ALA A 1148 -21.27 32.57 19.45
N MET A 1149 -21.61 33.52 20.31
CA MET A 1149 -22.66 34.53 20.08
C MET A 1149 -22.01 35.87 19.79
N LEU A 1150 -22.18 36.35 18.57
CA LEU A 1150 -21.73 37.66 18.11
C LEU A 1150 -22.90 38.65 18.18
N GLY A 1151 -22.73 39.76 18.90
CA GLY A 1151 -23.69 40.86 18.97
C GLY A 1151 -23.13 42.12 18.34
N LEU A 1152 -23.77 42.65 17.30
CA LEU A 1152 -23.29 43.78 16.50
C LEU A 1152 -23.80 45.12 17.05
N ASN A 1153 -23.23 45.60 18.16
CA ASN A 1153 -23.78 46.71 18.95
C ASN A 1153 -23.07 48.06 18.69
N GLY A 1154 -23.66 48.91 17.86
CA GLY A 1154 -23.10 50.25 17.60
C GLY A 1154 -21.69 50.16 17.01
N ASP A 1155 -20.71 50.83 17.62
CA ASP A 1155 -19.32 50.84 17.12
C ASP A 1155 -18.49 49.60 17.54
N ALA A 1156 -19.02 48.69 18.36
CA ALA A 1156 -18.28 47.52 18.84
C ALA A 1156 -19.11 46.24 18.65
N ALA A 1157 -18.46 45.10 18.41
CA ALA A 1157 -19.15 43.82 18.43
C ALA A 1157 -18.73 43.01 19.66
N SER A 1158 -19.70 42.47 20.41
CA SER A 1158 -19.43 41.58 21.55
C SER A 1158 -19.41 40.14 21.06
N VAL A 1159 -18.45 39.35 21.51
CA VAL A 1159 -18.42 37.90 21.27
C VAL A 1159 -18.45 37.17 22.60
N GLU A 1160 -19.43 36.29 22.76
CA GLU A 1160 -19.53 35.39 23.91
C GLU A 1160 -19.32 33.96 23.44
N TYR A 1161 -18.27 33.31 23.95
CA TYR A 1161 -17.98 31.91 23.68
C TYR A 1161 -18.64 31.06 24.74
N TYR A 1162 -19.37 30.05 24.32
CA TYR A 1162 -20.05 29.11 25.20
C TYR A 1162 -19.50 27.71 24.99
N GLN A 1163 -19.38 26.95 26.08
CA GLN A 1163 -19.03 25.54 26.05
C GLN A 1163 -20.12 24.71 26.75
N ASP A 1164 -20.38 23.52 26.23
CA ASP A 1164 -21.24 22.51 26.81
C ASP A 1164 -20.39 21.52 27.61
N ARG A 1165 -20.54 21.51 28.93
CA ARG A 1165 -19.87 20.58 29.83
C ARG A 1165 -20.89 19.58 30.34
N ASN A 1166 -21.04 18.48 29.60
CA ASN A 1166 -21.94 17.37 29.93
C ASN A 1166 -23.42 17.80 30.06
N GLY A 1167 -23.90 18.62 29.12
CA GLY A 1167 -25.29 19.11 29.04
C GLY A 1167 -25.53 20.45 29.75
N ILE A 1168 -24.51 21.00 30.41
CA ILE A 1168 -24.57 22.29 31.09
C ILE A 1168 -23.88 23.33 30.21
N LEU A 1169 -24.65 24.34 29.80
CA LEU A 1169 -24.13 25.46 29.03
C LEU A 1169 -23.43 26.46 29.95
N GLU A 1170 -22.13 26.64 29.73
CA GLU A 1170 -21.30 27.61 30.43
C GLU A 1170 -20.80 28.70 29.49
N LEU A 1171 -20.80 29.94 29.96
CA LEU A 1171 -20.06 31.01 29.31
C LEU A 1171 -18.57 30.80 29.58
N HIS A 1172 -17.79 30.59 28.52
CA HIS A 1172 -16.36 30.32 28.60
C HIS A 1172 -15.54 31.61 28.57
N LEU A 1173 -15.78 32.46 27.57
CA LEU A 1173 -15.02 33.69 27.33
C LEU A 1173 -15.93 34.80 26.80
N ARG A 1174 -15.59 36.05 27.11
CA ARG A 1174 -16.13 37.24 26.43
C ARG A 1174 -15.01 38.05 25.84
N GLU A 1175 -15.20 38.55 24.63
CA GLU A 1175 -14.33 39.57 24.07
C GLU A 1175 -15.14 40.64 23.31
N THR A 1176 -14.47 41.74 23.02
CA THR A 1176 -15.00 42.83 22.22
C THR A 1176 -14.13 43.00 20.98
N ILE A 1177 -14.78 43.10 19.83
CA ILE A 1177 -14.20 43.48 18.55
C ILE A 1177 -14.43 44.99 18.39
N THR A 1178 -13.34 45.73 18.24
CA THR A 1178 -13.34 47.19 18.07
C THR A 1178 -12.68 47.59 16.79
#